data_AF-A0A7Y9BML6-F1
#
_entry.id   AF-A0A7Y9BML6-F1
#
_cell.length_a   1.000
_cell.length_b   1.000
_cell.length_c   1.000
_cell.angle_alpha   90.00
_cell.angle_beta   90.00
_cell.angle_gamma   90.00
#
_symmetry.space_group_name_H-M   'P 1'
#
loop_
_entity.id
_entity.type
_entity.pdbx_description
1 polymer ?
#
loop_
_entity_poly.entity_id
_entity_poly.type
_entity_poly.pdbx_seq_one_letter_code
_entity_poly.pdbx_strand_id
1 'polypeptide(L)'
;GPGADAGAAAGAAVGAAVGAGVAARAGGRVYRAAGGREGGGRTVFLFPGQGSQRPGMSAHLFTAFPDLGRLLVAGTDTDGRAVAALYPPAVFDDAALEETRRALTDTRAAQPALGMVELAAYELLTRCGIRPDMAAGHSYGELVALCAAGVIDAGSLPRLSAARAAAILDAAGDDPGAMAAVAATPEDIGRVLGGPPLPDGLVVANHNAPRQSVLSGPTRAVEAAVRGLRTAGTAVKRLPVACAFHSPVVAAAGPAFGRVLEEVPLREPEFEVWANRTALPYGAGSEAVREELAAQIGAPVRFAAQIEAMYGAGARTFVEVGPGRVLTRLVADVLGDRPHRTVALEPRVDSGLAGFLDALARLAAAGLPVVNDWMFRGRDAVGIDRAAAPRAPGWTVDGHLVRTASGEPLPGALAPARRVVEAPVTTNPGEAASGAADALIAEFLRSSREMIAAQRDVLLAYLGGVPDGTVADAAVPAPASAPLPEYGPGWTVGAGAPGLAAPAVHGAPAAGVHPEHGLPDGAAPVPGGGGAAPDASAPAPQSAEFTEETILRAVLELISERTGYPLDMVEPGLDLEADLSVDSIKRAEIAGELARRLGGSGGGPVPAALDDAELEELTRARTAAAIARWLADRAPASGAAAGPPVPAELPVAAGAFGAAQGDVPPTYGPVLPLADGAEPGPSAYPDPGTEELAARSGAAGDPGAGTAGDAAGAAARRPPAMAAGADGPAEPVVAAPRRYRVVRARLASTAGAAADLAGTRWVLLGDGAGSWRGTAGELGQLLAAHGAQAVSAAPAGTDPAASSGGPLDGVVVLSALGESGPPFLPAGFPAVRAALRGAPRRLLVVREAGYGVRAAGTDGLVRSAAREYPGVAVRCVALDPGGPGGPAGAAEALFEELLAGGSEPVVERTPAGRFAPVLTEAPLGPLAGTGAGPAGEGAAEAEALGLDRDSVVVVVGGARGITARCVAVLAAAARCRIELLGRTPVPAGPEDPVTAAAPDRAALRGLLARTGRYASPAAVDSAADLILAQREVTATLDTVRAAGGRARYRSVDCRDAAAVLQALKEIHSEHGRVDGVIHAAGVIEDQLIEDKSEASFRRVHGTKAEGALALLAAVEELPQAEHLSFVVLFGSIAAVLGNRGQADYAAANDALEAYGAAWAARTGRRALTLHWGPWAPSEDHTGMVGPELARNYARRGVRLIDPEEGALALLRELAWGDPAERAVVLTASER
;
A
#
# COMPACT_ATOMS: atom_id res chain seq x y z
N GLY A 1 -27.74 35.26 39.44
CA GLY A 1 -28.41 35.78 38.22
C GLY A 1 -28.31 34.73 37.13
N PRO A 2 -29.28 34.65 36.20
CA PRO A 2 -29.50 33.47 35.34
C PRO A 2 -28.55 33.37 34.12
N GLY A 3 -27.33 33.91 34.21
CA GLY A 3 -26.39 33.98 33.08
C GLY A 3 -25.46 32.78 32.91
N ALA A 4 -25.36 31.88 33.89
CA ALA A 4 -24.38 30.79 33.89
C ALA A 4 -24.79 29.61 32.98
N ASP A 5 -26.01 29.10 33.16
CA ASP A 5 -26.47 27.88 32.49
C ASP A 5 -26.61 28.04 30.97
N ALA A 6 -26.97 29.25 30.51
CA ALA A 6 -27.05 29.59 29.10
C ALA A 6 -25.69 29.46 28.38
N GLY A 7 -24.59 29.80 29.07
CA GLY A 7 -23.23 29.66 28.53
C GLY A 7 -22.81 28.19 28.37
N ALA A 8 -23.19 27.33 29.32
CA ALA A 8 -22.92 25.89 29.25
C ALA A 8 -23.70 25.22 28.10
N ALA A 9 -24.99 25.55 27.94
CA ALA A 9 -25.82 25.03 26.85
C ALA A 9 -25.30 25.47 25.46
N ALA A 10 -24.90 26.75 25.31
CA ALA A 10 -24.32 27.25 24.08
C ALA A 10 -22.97 26.57 23.75
N GLY A 11 -22.11 26.38 24.74
CA GLY A 11 -20.83 25.67 24.59
C GLY A 11 -21.01 24.22 24.13
N ALA A 12 -22.00 23.51 24.66
CA ALA A 12 -22.34 22.15 24.24
C ALA A 12 -22.83 22.09 22.78
N ALA A 13 -23.71 23.01 22.37
CA ALA A 13 -24.21 23.08 21.00
C ALA A 13 -23.10 23.37 19.98
N VAL A 14 -22.20 24.32 20.27
CA VAL A 14 -21.04 24.61 19.41
C VAL A 14 -20.06 23.43 19.37
N GLY A 15 -19.82 22.77 20.50
CA GLY A 15 -18.96 21.57 20.57
C GLY A 15 -19.49 20.37 19.76
N ALA A 16 -20.82 20.28 19.56
CA ALA A 16 -21.45 19.31 18.68
C ALA A 16 -21.32 19.71 17.20
N ALA A 17 -21.63 20.96 16.84
CA ALA A 17 -21.53 21.46 15.47
C ALA A 17 -20.09 21.37 14.90
N VAL A 18 -19.09 21.76 15.69
CA VAL A 18 -17.67 21.60 15.33
C VAL A 18 -17.26 20.12 15.25
N GLY A 19 -17.91 19.24 16.02
CA GLY A 19 -17.72 17.79 15.90
C GLY A 19 -18.17 17.23 14.55
N ALA A 20 -19.35 17.65 14.06
CA ALA A 20 -19.85 17.26 12.74
C ALA A 20 -18.95 17.77 11.61
N GLY A 21 -18.52 19.03 11.67
CA GLY A 21 -17.66 19.63 10.64
C GLY A 21 -16.27 19.01 10.52
N VAL A 22 -15.71 18.45 11.60
CA VAL A 22 -14.42 17.72 11.57
C VAL A 22 -14.60 16.30 11.05
N ALA A 23 -15.68 15.60 11.43
CA ALA A 23 -15.96 14.25 10.93
C ALA A 23 -16.16 14.19 9.41
N ALA A 24 -16.70 15.26 8.80
CA ALA A 24 -16.95 15.34 7.37
C ALA A 24 -15.68 15.51 6.50
N ARG A 25 -14.54 15.94 7.06
CA ARG A 25 -13.34 16.31 6.28
C ARG A 25 -12.24 15.26 6.19
N ALA A 26 -12.27 14.23 7.02
CA ALA A 26 -11.15 13.29 7.18
C ALA A 26 -11.39 11.88 6.62
N GLY A 27 -12.62 11.54 6.20
CA GLY A 27 -13.04 10.18 5.82
C GLY A 27 -13.09 9.16 6.96
N GLY A 28 -12.25 9.34 8.00
CA GLY A 28 -12.21 8.54 9.21
C GLY A 28 -13.33 8.87 10.21
N ARG A 29 -13.81 7.84 10.91
CA ARG A 29 -14.86 7.96 11.93
C ARG A 29 -14.27 8.39 13.28
N VAL A 30 -14.68 9.54 13.78
CA VAL A 30 -14.25 10.08 15.08
C VAL A 30 -15.20 9.66 16.19
N TYR A 31 -14.76 8.75 17.06
CA TYR A 31 -15.48 8.40 18.29
C TYR A 31 -14.99 9.26 19.46
N ARG A 32 -15.92 9.93 20.16
CA ARG A 32 -15.64 10.66 21.40
C ARG A 32 -16.08 9.83 22.59
N ALA A 33 -15.26 9.76 23.63
CA ALA A 33 -15.71 9.27 24.93
C ALA A 33 -16.83 10.19 25.45
N ALA A 34 -17.91 9.61 25.96
CA ALA A 34 -18.98 10.38 26.59
C ALA A 34 -18.45 11.11 27.84
N GLY A 35 -18.91 12.34 28.06
CA GLY A 35 -18.45 13.22 29.14
C GLY A 35 -18.92 12.80 30.53
N GLY A 36 -18.47 11.63 31.00
CA GLY A 36 -18.78 11.08 32.32
C GLY A 36 -18.23 9.67 32.47
N ARG A 37 -17.39 9.43 33.49
CA ARG A 37 -17.03 8.08 33.94
C ARG A 37 -18.15 7.54 34.83
N GLU A 38 -19.34 7.38 34.26
CA GLU A 38 -20.33 6.48 34.85
C GLU A 38 -19.74 5.07 34.90
N GLY A 39 -20.04 4.33 35.98
CA GLY A 39 -19.20 3.22 36.43
C GLY A 39 -18.99 2.10 35.40
N GLY A 40 -17.81 1.47 35.44
CA GLY A 40 -17.45 0.37 34.56
C GLY A 40 -18.40 -0.82 34.72
N GLY A 41 -19.32 -0.98 33.77
CA GLY A 41 -20.11 -2.20 33.61
C GLY A 41 -19.32 -3.27 32.87
N ARG A 42 -19.64 -4.53 33.14
CA ARG A 42 -18.92 -5.71 32.61
C ARG A 42 -18.97 -5.77 31.08
N THR A 43 -17.89 -6.31 30.51
CA THR A 43 -17.71 -6.56 29.08
C THR A 43 -18.02 -8.01 28.77
N VAL A 44 -18.91 -8.22 27.79
CA VAL A 44 -19.36 -9.52 27.34
C VAL A 44 -18.80 -9.81 25.95
N PHE A 45 -18.18 -10.97 25.77
CA PHE A 45 -17.89 -11.51 24.44
C PHE A 45 -19.03 -12.44 23.99
N LEU A 46 -19.56 -12.19 22.80
CA LEU A 46 -20.68 -12.90 22.19
C LEU A 46 -20.23 -13.62 20.93
N PHE A 47 -20.21 -14.95 20.98
CA PHE A 47 -19.75 -15.81 19.89
C PHE A 47 -20.93 -16.20 18.98
N PRO A 48 -20.92 -15.85 17.67
CA PRO A 48 -22.05 -16.08 16.77
C PRO A 48 -22.37 -17.57 16.52
N GLY A 49 -23.48 -17.81 15.83
CA GLY A 49 -24.00 -19.14 15.54
C GLY A 49 -23.99 -19.49 14.05
N GLN A 50 -24.21 -20.78 13.76
CA GLN A 50 -24.43 -21.27 12.39
C GLN A 50 -25.62 -20.51 11.76
N GLY A 51 -25.39 -19.96 10.57
CA GLY A 51 -26.20 -18.90 9.94
C GLY A 51 -25.47 -17.56 9.81
N SER A 52 -24.32 -17.39 10.48
CA SER A 52 -23.48 -16.17 10.39
C SER A 52 -22.31 -16.33 9.41
N GLN A 53 -22.01 -17.55 8.95
CA GLN A 53 -20.89 -17.83 8.06
C GLN A 53 -21.13 -17.35 6.62
N ARG A 54 -20.07 -16.87 5.97
CA ARG A 54 -20.06 -16.44 4.56
C ARG A 54 -18.68 -16.75 3.95
N PRO A 55 -18.59 -17.10 2.65
CA PRO A 55 -17.29 -17.28 1.99
C PRO A 55 -16.42 -16.02 2.12
N GLY A 56 -15.12 -16.19 2.38
CA GLY A 56 -14.18 -15.08 2.55
C GLY A 56 -14.28 -14.29 3.86
N MET A 57 -15.14 -14.67 4.81
CA MET A 57 -15.26 -13.95 6.10
C MET A 57 -13.93 -13.85 6.83
N SER A 58 -13.61 -12.66 7.33
CA SER A 58 -12.33 -12.37 8.02
C SER A 58 -11.06 -12.67 7.24
N ALA A 59 -11.10 -12.93 5.92
CA ALA A 59 -9.91 -13.19 5.09
C ALA A 59 -8.83 -12.10 5.29
N HIS A 60 -9.24 -10.83 5.25
CA HIS A 60 -8.37 -9.68 5.47
C HIS A 60 -7.66 -9.68 6.84
N LEU A 61 -8.21 -10.34 7.87
CA LEU A 61 -7.56 -10.47 9.18
C LEU A 61 -6.48 -11.55 9.14
N PHE A 62 -6.74 -12.70 8.53
CA PHE A 62 -5.71 -13.75 8.33
C PHE A 62 -4.59 -13.27 7.39
N THR A 63 -4.89 -12.43 6.40
CA THR A 63 -3.85 -11.79 5.57
C THR A 63 -3.06 -10.72 6.33
N ALA A 64 -3.71 -9.91 7.18
CA ALA A 64 -3.05 -8.85 7.94
C ALA A 64 -2.24 -9.36 9.16
N PHE A 65 -2.58 -10.54 9.67
CA PHE A 65 -1.96 -11.18 10.84
C PHE A 65 -1.64 -12.66 10.51
N PRO A 66 -0.57 -12.93 9.74
CA PRO A 66 -0.31 -14.26 9.16
C PRO A 66 -0.10 -15.39 10.17
N ASP A 67 0.29 -15.06 11.40
CA ASP A 67 0.49 -16.02 12.48
C ASP A 67 -0.83 -16.65 12.98
N LEU A 68 -1.98 -16.00 12.73
CA LEU A 68 -3.30 -16.61 12.88
C LEU A 68 -3.52 -17.78 11.91
N GLY A 69 -2.72 -17.90 10.85
CA GLY A 69 -2.73 -19.05 9.94
C GLY A 69 -2.53 -20.40 10.63
N ARG A 70 -1.93 -20.41 11.84
CA ARG A 70 -1.88 -21.60 12.71
C ARG A 70 -3.27 -22.16 13.04
N LEU A 71 -4.29 -21.31 13.14
CA LEU A 71 -5.67 -21.70 13.41
C LEU A 71 -6.32 -22.32 12.18
N LEU A 72 -5.94 -21.88 10.97
CA LEU A 72 -6.36 -22.51 9.72
C LEU A 72 -5.73 -23.91 9.58
N VAL A 73 -4.43 -24.05 9.89
CA VAL A 73 -3.74 -25.35 9.88
C VAL A 73 -4.31 -26.30 10.92
N ALA A 74 -4.55 -25.84 12.16
CA ALA A 74 -5.16 -26.66 13.21
C ALA A 74 -6.65 -26.98 12.93
N GLY A 75 -7.37 -26.07 12.26
CA GLY A 75 -8.76 -26.22 11.86
C GLY A 75 -8.98 -26.98 10.55
N THR A 76 -7.92 -27.44 9.89
CA THR A 76 -7.98 -28.41 8.80
C THR A 76 -8.55 -29.73 9.35
N ASP A 77 -9.74 -30.11 8.91
CA ASP A 77 -10.19 -31.51 8.98
C ASP A 77 -9.26 -32.41 8.14
N THR A 78 -9.34 -33.73 8.29
CA THR A 78 -8.46 -34.68 7.55
C THR A 78 -8.47 -34.50 6.03
N ASP A 79 -9.55 -33.92 5.52
CA ASP A 79 -9.85 -33.73 4.10
C ASP A 79 -9.70 -32.26 3.66
N GLY A 80 -9.43 -31.32 4.60
CA GLY A 80 -9.30 -29.88 4.36
C GLY A 80 -10.59 -29.14 3.93
N ARG A 81 -11.75 -29.77 4.05
CA ARG A 81 -13.05 -29.25 3.58
C ARG A 81 -13.43 -27.92 4.21
N ALA A 82 -13.20 -27.74 5.52
CA ALA A 82 -13.61 -26.53 6.22
C ALA A 82 -12.87 -25.29 5.72
N VAL A 83 -11.55 -25.41 5.49
CA VAL A 83 -10.72 -24.33 4.96
C VAL A 83 -11.04 -24.07 3.48
N ALA A 84 -11.24 -25.12 2.68
CA ALA A 84 -11.58 -25.00 1.26
C ALA A 84 -12.96 -24.36 1.01
N ALA A 85 -13.94 -24.61 1.89
CA ALA A 85 -15.26 -23.96 1.83
C ALA A 85 -15.24 -22.51 2.37
N LEU A 86 -14.34 -22.20 3.31
CA LEU A 86 -14.17 -20.87 3.89
C LEU A 86 -13.43 -19.91 2.94
N TYR A 87 -12.35 -20.40 2.30
CA TYR A 87 -11.54 -19.67 1.33
C TYR A 87 -11.49 -20.40 -0.03
N PRO A 88 -12.64 -20.45 -0.74
CA PRO A 88 -12.78 -21.12 -2.03
C PRO A 88 -12.05 -20.36 -3.15
N PRO A 89 -11.73 -21.02 -4.29
CA PRO A 89 -11.29 -20.34 -5.50
C PRO A 89 -12.30 -19.28 -5.96
N ALA A 90 -11.80 -18.20 -6.57
CA ALA A 90 -12.66 -17.14 -7.10
C ALA A 90 -13.56 -17.67 -8.23
N VAL A 91 -14.87 -17.50 -8.06
CA VAL A 91 -15.93 -17.88 -9.01
C VAL A 91 -16.68 -16.64 -9.48
N PHE A 92 -17.15 -16.66 -10.73
CA PHE A 92 -17.61 -15.45 -11.45
C PHE A 92 -19.03 -15.59 -12.04
N ASP A 93 -19.74 -16.67 -11.70
CA ASP A 93 -21.13 -16.91 -12.08
C ASP A 93 -21.98 -17.22 -10.84
N ASP A 94 -23.28 -16.91 -10.91
CA ASP A 94 -24.19 -17.02 -9.77
C ASP A 94 -24.42 -18.48 -9.31
N ALA A 95 -24.30 -19.45 -10.21
CA ALA A 95 -24.50 -20.86 -9.87
C ALA A 95 -23.31 -21.39 -9.04
N ALA A 96 -22.08 -21.08 -9.44
CA ALA A 96 -20.88 -21.41 -8.68
C ALA A 96 -20.77 -20.60 -7.38
N LEU A 97 -21.20 -19.33 -7.36
CA LEU A 97 -21.30 -18.53 -6.13
C LEU A 97 -22.31 -19.12 -5.14
N GLU A 98 -23.45 -19.60 -5.61
CA GLU A 98 -24.46 -20.28 -4.79
C GLU A 98 -23.99 -21.64 -4.30
N GLU A 99 -23.35 -22.45 -5.14
CA GLU A 99 -22.77 -23.74 -4.72
C GLU A 99 -21.65 -23.54 -3.69
N THR A 100 -20.86 -22.48 -3.85
CA THR A 100 -19.85 -22.06 -2.86
C THR A 100 -20.48 -21.69 -1.51
N ARG A 101 -21.63 -21.00 -1.50
CA ARG A 101 -22.38 -20.72 -0.25
C ARG A 101 -22.94 -21.99 0.38
N ARG A 102 -23.38 -22.97 -0.42
CA ARG A 102 -23.88 -24.27 0.06
C ARG A 102 -22.78 -25.10 0.68
N ALA A 103 -21.61 -25.19 0.05
CA ALA A 103 -20.44 -25.90 0.56
C ALA A 103 -20.04 -25.42 1.98
N LEU A 104 -20.09 -24.11 2.23
CA LEU A 104 -19.84 -23.53 3.56
C LEU A 104 -21.03 -23.62 4.53
N THR A 105 -22.24 -23.89 4.03
CA THR A 105 -23.47 -24.00 4.86
C THR A 105 -23.74 -25.44 5.32
N ASP A 106 -23.10 -26.44 4.71
CA ASP A 106 -22.96 -27.79 5.28
C ASP A 106 -22.42 -27.69 6.71
N THR A 107 -23.16 -28.23 7.68
CA THR A 107 -22.82 -28.23 9.11
C THR A 107 -21.39 -28.70 9.40
N ARG A 108 -20.86 -29.63 8.57
CA ARG A 108 -19.50 -30.19 8.69
C ARG A 108 -18.40 -29.19 8.35
N ALA A 109 -18.67 -28.24 7.44
CA ALA A 109 -17.76 -27.14 7.13
C ALA A 109 -18.06 -25.90 7.99
N ALA A 110 -19.35 -25.57 8.16
CA ALA A 110 -19.81 -24.38 8.85
C ALA A 110 -19.30 -24.27 10.30
N GLN A 111 -19.37 -25.35 11.07
CA GLN A 111 -18.99 -25.32 12.50
C GLN A 111 -17.48 -25.15 12.67
N PRO A 112 -16.58 -25.97 12.08
CA PRO A 112 -15.13 -25.71 12.15
C PRO A 112 -14.72 -24.35 11.55
N ALA A 113 -15.35 -23.91 10.46
CA ALA A 113 -15.05 -22.61 9.84
C ALA A 113 -15.39 -21.41 10.74
N LEU A 114 -16.52 -21.47 11.46
CA LEU A 114 -16.87 -20.49 12.49
C LEU A 114 -15.86 -20.53 13.64
N GLY A 115 -15.54 -21.72 14.18
CA GLY A 115 -14.58 -21.86 15.28
C GLY A 115 -13.20 -21.27 14.97
N MET A 116 -12.67 -21.48 13.76
CA MET A 116 -11.41 -20.88 13.31
C MET A 116 -11.46 -19.34 13.32
N VAL A 117 -12.53 -18.76 12.75
CA VAL A 117 -12.67 -17.31 12.59
C VAL A 117 -12.98 -16.60 13.91
N GLU A 118 -13.77 -17.23 14.76
CA GLU A 118 -14.16 -16.72 16.08
C GLU A 118 -12.99 -16.81 17.09
N LEU A 119 -12.18 -17.87 17.06
CA LEU A 119 -10.93 -17.90 17.84
C LEU A 119 -9.91 -16.87 17.34
N ALA A 120 -9.79 -16.66 16.02
CA ALA A 120 -8.91 -15.63 15.47
C ALA A 120 -9.35 -14.21 15.91
N ALA A 121 -10.66 -13.94 15.92
CA ALA A 121 -11.25 -12.72 16.46
C ALA A 121 -11.00 -12.55 17.97
N TYR A 122 -11.15 -13.63 18.74
CA TYR A 122 -10.87 -13.64 20.19
C TYR A 122 -9.39 -13.36 20.49
N GLU A 123 -8.48 -14.04 19.80
CA GLU A 123 -7.04 -13.86 19.97
C GLU A 123 -6.60 -12.43 19.60
N LEU A 124 -7.15 -11.86 18.53
CA LEU A 124 -6.89 -10.47 18.15
C LEU A 124 -7.37 -9.47 19.20
N LEU A 125 -8.60 -9.58 19.71
CA LEU A 125 -9.10 -8.73 20.80
C LEU A 125 -8.24 -8.88 22.07
N THR A 126 -7.85 -10.12 22.39
CA THR A 126 -7.03 -10.47 23.55
C THR A 126 -5.62 -9.86 23.45
N ARG A 127 -5.01 -9.87 22.26
CA ARG A 127 -3.75 -9.17 21.99
C ARG A 127 -3.89 -7.64 22.05
N CYS A 128 -5.08 -7.11 21.76
CA CYS A 128 -5.39 -5.69 21.92
C CYS A 128 -5.64 -5.25 23.37
N GLY A 129 -5.42 -6.12 24.37
CA GLY A 129 -5.65 -5.80 25.79
C GLY A 129 -7.12 -5.82 26.21
N ILE A 130 -8.06 -6.05 25.29
CA ILE A 130 -9.46 -6.26 25.63
C ILE A 130 -9.61 -7.64 26.30
N ARG A 131 -10.42 -7.72 27.36
CA ARG A 131 -10.80 -8.96 28.02
C ARG A 131 -12.32 -8.99 28.23
N PRO A 132 -12.95 -10.18 28.16
CA PRO A 132 -14.29 -10.36 28.69
C PRO A 132 -14.24 -10.45 30.23
N ASP A 133 -15.25 -9.90 30.89
CA ASP A 133 -15.64 -10.30 32.25
C ASP A 133 -16.57 -11.54 32.21
N MET A 134 -17.26 -11.72 31.08
CA MET A 134 -18.25 -12.75 30.81
C MET A 134 -18.22 -13.14 29.33
N ALA A 135 -18.64 -14.35 28.99
CA ALA A 135 -18.94 -14.72 27.62
C ALA A 135 -20.25 -15.52 27.48
N ALA A 136 -20.81 -15.46 26.28
CA ALA A 136 -21.87 -16.35 25.81
C ALA A 136 -21.65 -16.62 24.32
N GLY A 137 -22.24 -17.68 23.80
CA GLY A 137 -22.34 -17.89 22.36
C GLY A 137 -23.75 -18.24 21.94
N HIS A 138 -24.04 -18.25 20.63
CA HIS A 138 -25.33 -18.66 20.10
C HIS A 138 -25.23 -20.02 19.44
N SER A 139 -25.89 -21.03 20.00
CA SER A 139 -25.81 -22.42 19.53
C SER A 139 -24.34 -22.92 19.43
N TYR A 140 -23.76 -22.99 18.23
CA TYR A 140 -22.39 -23.45 18.04
C TYR A 140 -21.37 -22.58 18.80
N GLY A 141 -21.52 -21.25 18.80
CA GLY A 141 -20.58 -20.32 19.42
C GLY A 141 -20.38 -20.53 20.93
N GLU A 142 -21.27 -21.25 21.60
CA GLU A 142 -21.12 -21.62 23.02
C GLU A 142 -19.93 -22.58 23.25
N LEU A 143 -19.64 -23.45 22.27
CA LEU A 143 -18.44 -24.29 22.27
C LEU A 143 -17.17 -23.44 22.13
N VAL A 144 -17.25 -22.37 21.33
CA VAL A 144 -16.15 -21.41 21.13
C VAL A 144 -15.97 -20.52 22.36
N ALA A 145 -17.05 -20.10 23.02
CA ALA A 145 -17.01 -19.32 24.26
C ALA A 145 -16.31 -20.09 25.41
N LEU A 146 -16.55 -21.39 25.53
CA LEU A 146 -15.82 -22.26 26.47
C LEU A 146 -14.35 -22.45 26.08
N CYS A 147 -14.04 -22.49 24.78
CA CYS A 147 -12.66 -22.54 24.30
C CYS A 147 -11.90 -21.23 24.58
N ALA A 148 -12.54 -20.09 24.37
CA ALA A 148 -12.01 -18.77 24.72
C ALA A 148 -11.75 -18.63 26.23
N ALA A 149 -12.59 -19.26 27.06
CA ALA A 149 -12.46 -19.30 28.52
C ALA A 149 -11.48 -20.37 29.06
N GLY A 150 -10.65 -20.98 28.20
CA GLY A 150 -9.64 -21.97 28.59
C GLY A 150 -10.16 -23.38 28.94
N VAL A 151 -11.47 -23.54 29.11
CA VAL A 151 -12.17 -24.81 29.45
C VAL A 151 -11.89 -25.88 28.41
N ILE A 152 -11.98 -25.52 27.12
CA ILE A 152 -11.65 -26.39 25.99
C ILE A 152 -10.34 -25.92 25.37
N ASP A 153 -9.40 -26.83 25.18
CA ASP A 153 -8.14 -26.49 24.52
C ASP A 153 -8.34 -26.10 23.04
N ALA A 154 -7.65 -25.06 22.58
CA ALA A 154 -7.77 -24.56 21.21
C ALA A 154 -7.40 -25.62 20.15
N GLY A 155 -6.50 -26.56 20.46
CA GLY A 155 -6.20 -27.70 19.59
C GLY A 155 -7.32 -28.75 19.53
N SER A 156 -8.24 -28.76 20.50
CA SER A 156 -9.37 -29.69 20.57
C SER A 156 -10.65 -29.16 19.92
N LEU A 157 -10.80 -27.84 19.77
CA LEU A 157 -12.00 -27.23 19.20
C LEU A 157 -12.35 -27.74 17.77
N PRO A 158 -11.39 -27.93 16.83
CA PRO A 158 -11.70 -28.47 15.51
C PRO A 158 -12.28 -29.89 15.57
N ARG A 159 -11.66 -30.77 16.37
CA ARG A 159 -12.13 -32.15 16.61
C ARG A 159 -13.54 -32.16 17.20
N LEU A 160 -13.80 -31.34 18.23
CA LEU A 160 -15.13 -31.24 18.85
C LEU A 160 -16.17 -30.63 17.90
N SER A 161 -15.79 -29.67 17.05
CA SER A 161 -16.69 -29.07 16.06
C SER A 161 -17.12 -30.07 14.99
N ALA A 162 -16.16 -30.86 14.47
CA ALA A 162 -16.45 -31.95 13.54
C ALA A 162 -17.31 -33.05 14.18
N ALA A 163 -17.00 -33.45 15.42
CA ALA A 163 -17.76 -34.46 16.16
C ALA A 163 -19.21 -34.00 16.47
N ARG A 164 -19.40 -32.74 16.85
CA ARG A 164 -20.74 -32.15 17.06
C ARG A 164 -21.53 -32.10 15.76
N ALA A 165 -20.90 -31.70 14.65
CA ALA A 165 -21.52 -31.68 13.33
C ALA A 165 -21.95 -33.08 12.86
N ALA A 166 -21.08 -34.09 13.03
CA ALA A 166 -21.38 -35.48 12.70
C ALA A 166 -22.54 -36.02 13.55
N ALA A 167 -22.45 -35.92 14.88
CA ALA A 167 -23.48 -36.41 15.80
C ALA A 167 -24.87 -35.81 15.52
N ILE A 168 -24.95 -34.53 15.12
CA ILE A 168 -26.21 -33.88 14.73
C ILE A 168 -26.77 -34.45 13.44
N LEU A 169 -25.94 -34.65 12.42
CA LEU A 169 -26.39 -35.18 11.12
C LEU A 169 -26.78 -36.65 11.21
N ASP A 170 -26.03 -37.46 11.95
CA ASP A 170 -26.33 -38.88 12.19
C ASP A 170 -27.65 -39.06 12.97
N ALA A 171 -27.98 -38.12 13.87
CA ALA A 171 -29.23 -38.12 14.63
C ALA A 171 -30.45 -37.69 13.79
N ALA A 172 -30.26 -36.91 12.72
CA ALA A 172 -31.35 -36.25 12.00
C ALA A 172 -32.22 -37.21 11.15
N GLY A 173 -31.66 -38.34 10.69
CA GLY A 173 -32.41 -39.41 10.00
C GLY A 173 -33.07 -39.00 8.67
N ASP A 174 -34.13 -39.72 8.29
CA ASP A 174 -34.78 -39.61 6.96
C ASP A 174 -35.62 -38.32 6.78
N ASP A 175 -36.22 -37.77 7.84
CA ASP A 175 -36.74 -36.40 7.88
C ASP A 175 -35.84 -35.57 8.80
N PRO A 176 -34.80 -34.89 8.27
CA PRO A 176 -33.93 -34.04 9.08
C PRO A 176 -34.66 -32.85 9.70
N GLY A 177 -35.93 -32.64 9.37
CA GLY A 177 -36.77 -31.58 9.89
C GLY A 177 -36.49 -30.22 9.25
N ALA A 178 -37.22 -29.21 9.72
CA ALA A 178 -37.11 -27.84 9.22
C ALA A 178 -37.07 -26.82 10.35
N MET A 179 -36.70 -25.57 10.02
CA MET A 179 -36.79 -24.44 10.94
C MET A 179 -37.44 -23.22 10.26
N ALA A 180 -38.09 -22.37 11.06
CA ALA A 180 -38.70 -21.13 10.60
C ALA A 180 -38.59 -20.02 11.65
N ALA A 181 -38.09 -18.84 11.24
CA ALA A 181 -38.10 -17.64 12.07
C ALA A 181 -39.49 -16.98 12.07
N VAL A 182 -39.95 -16.57 13.25
CA VAL A 182 -41.30 -16.05 13.53
C VAL A 182 -41.21 -14.70 14.25
N ALA A 183 -41.96 -13.71 13.77
CA ALA A 183 -41.97 -12.33 14.30
C ALA A 183 -42.88 -12.12 15.53
N ALA A 184 -42.88 -13.09 16.45
CA ALA A 184 -43.75 -13.15 17.63
C ALA A 184 -43.05 -13.78 18.85
N THR A 185 -43.66 -13.64 20.02
CA THR A 185 -43.18 -14.25 21.28
C THR A 185 -43.45 -15.77 21.31
N PRO A 186 -42.79 -16.54 22.19
CA PRO A 186 -43.10 -17.96 22.40
C PRO A 186 -44.55 -18.19 22.85
N GLU A 187 -45.09 -17.29 23.67
CA GLU A 187 -46.48 -17.33 24.16
C GLU A 187 -47.46 -17.08 23.01
N ASP A 188 -47.19 -16.09 22.16
CA ASP A 188 -48.01 -15.77 20.99
C ASP A 188 -48.06 -16.92 19.97
N ILE A 189 -46.91 -17.57 19.75
CA ILE A 189 -46.81 -18.79 18.96
C ILE A 189 -47.65 -19.90 19.58
N GLY A 190 -47.58 -20.08 20.90
CA GLY A 190 -48.44 -21.00 21.65
C GLY A 190 -49.93 -20.68 21.45
N ARG A 191 -50.34 -19.42 21.56
CA ARG A 191 -51.74 -18.98 21.38
C ARG A 191 -52.30 -19.28 19.98
N VAL A 192 -51.45 -19.31 18.95
CA VAL A 192 -51.86 -19.66 17.57
C VAL A 192 -51.80 -21.17 17.30
N LEU A 193 -50.87 -21.92 17.93
CA LEU A 193 -50.58 -23.31 17.59
C LEU A 193 -51.10 -24.36 18.59
N GLY A 194 -51.77 -23.97 19.68
CA GLY A 194 -52.45 -24.89 20.61
C GLY A 194 -51.89 -24.94 22.04
N GLY A 195 -50.94 -24.07 22.38
CA GLY A 195 -50.31 -23.97 23.70
C GLY A 195 -49.01 -24.79 23.84
N PRO A 196 -48.28 -24.65 24.96
CA PRO A 196 -47.12 -25.47 25.27
C PRO A 196 -47.52 -26.77 26.02
N PRO A 197 -46.90 -27.93 25.73
CA PRO A 197 -45.96 -28.18 24.63
C PRO A 197 -46.66 -28.09 23.27
N LEU A 198 -45.94 -27.58 22.26
CA LEU A 198 -46.48 -27.46 20.90
C LEU A 198 -46.74 -28.85 20.29
N PRO A 199 -47.73 -28.97 19.40
CA PRO A 199 -48.10 -30.26 18.79
C PRO A 199 -47.02 -30.83 17.84
N ASP A 200 -47.17 -32.10 17.50
CA ASP A 200 -46.44 -32.80 16.42
C ASP A 200 -44.90 -32.70 16.50
N GLY A 201 -44.35 -32.61 17.71
CA GLY A 201 -42.89 -32.55 17.95
C GLY A 201 -42.26 -31.19 17.69
N LEU A 202 -43.06 -30.14 17.51
CA LEU A 202 -42.57 -28.76 17.39
C LEU A 202 -42.00 -28.24 18.71
N VAL A 203 -40.97 -27.39 18.59
CA VAL A 203 -40.46 -26.59 19.70
C VAL A 203 -40.13 -25.17 19.23
N VAL A 204 -40.12 -24.22 20.16
CA VAL A 204 -39.42 -22.94 19.97
C VAL A 204 -37.94 -23.21 20.27
N ALA A 205 -37.18 -23.51 19.21
CA ALA A 205 -35.75 -23.83 19.27
C ALA A 205 -34.88 -22.64 19.71
N ASN A 206 -35.30 -21.42 19.40
CA ASN A 206 -34.60 -20.22 19.83
C ASN A 206 -35.60 -19.13 20.24
N HIS A 207 -35.35 -18.47 21.36
CA HIS A 207 -35.95 -17.17 21.69
C HIS A 207 -34.81 -16.13 21.73
N ASN A 208 -34.69 -15.36 20.65
CA ASN A 208 -33.52 -14.52 20.36
C ASN A 208 -33.71 -13.07 20.80
N ALA A 209 -34.91 -12.52 20.59
CA ALA A 209 -35.31 -11.18 21.00
C ALA A 209 -36.82 -11.18 21.29
N PRO A 210 -37.39 -10.15 21.97
CA PRO A 210 -38.76 -10.17 22.48
C PRO A 210 -39.85 -10.41 21.42
N ARG A 211 -39.54 -10.20 20.14
CA ARG A 211 -40.42 -10.52 18.99
C ARG A 211 -39.74 -11.37 17.92
N GLN A 212 -38.66 -12.08 18.24
CA GLN A 212 -37.93 -12.95 17.32
C GLN A 212 -37.71 -14.32 17.94
N SER A 213 -38.57 -15.26 17.55
CA SER A 213 -38.47 -16.67 17.90
C SER A 213 -38.13 -17.51 16.67
N VAL A 214 -37.67 -18.74 16.87
CA VAL A 214 -37.47 -19.74 15.81
C VAL A 214 -38.18 -21.04 16.20
N LEU A 215 -39.05 -21.51 15.31
CA LEU A 215 -39.66 -22.84 15.38
C LEU A 215 -38.75 -23.89 14.74
N SER A 216 -38.74 -25.09 15.30
CA SER A 216 -37.98 -26.26 14.83
C SER A 216 -38.77 -27.54 15.09
N GLY A 217 -38.58 -28.56 14.26
CA GLY A 217 -39.21 -29.87 14.39
C GLY A 217 -39.38 -30.60 13.05
N PRO A 218 -40.17 -31.69 13.01
CA PRO A 218 -40.43 -32.46 11.79
C PRO A 218 -40.94 -31.59 10.64
N THR A 219 -40.50 -31.85 9.40
CA THR A 219 -40.72 -30.94 8.26
C THR A 219 -42.19 -30.62 8.04
N ARG A 220 -43.04 -31.66 8.08
CA ARG A 220 -44.50 -31.54 7.91
C ARG A 220 -45.16 -30.68 8.99
N ALA A 221 -44.70 -30.79 10.24
CA ALA A 221 -45.23 -30.03 11.37
C ALA A 221 -44.85 -28.54 11.28
N VAL A 222 -43.59 -28.26 10.93
CA VAL A 222 -43.09 -26.90 10.71
C VAL A 222 -43.84 -26.22 9.56
N GLU A 223 -44.08 -26.93 8.46
CA GLU A 223 -44.87 -26.38 7.35
C GLU A 223 -46.35 -26.12 7.72
N ALA A 224 -46.95 -26.96 8.58
CA ALA A 224 -48.29 -26.71 9.11
C ALA A 224 -48.31 -25.46 10.00
N ALA A 225 -47.34 -25.31 10.90
CA ALA A 225 -47.18 -24.14 11.76
C ALA A 225 -46.93 -22.85 10.95
N VAL A 226 -46.08 -22.90 9.91
CA VAL A 226 -45.83 -21.76 9.00
C VAL A 226 -47.12 -21.32 8.30
N ARG A 227 -47.97 -22.27 7.86
CA ARG A 227 -49.30 -21.94 7.29
C ARG A 227 -50.22 -21.31 8.34
N GLY A 228 -50.37 -21.92 9.51
CA GLY A 228 -51.24 -21.43 10.59
C GLY A 228 -50.87 -20.01 11.06
N LEU A 229 -49.59 -19.76 11.31
CA LEU A 229 -49.08 -18.45 11.73
C LEU A 229 -49.29 -17.37 10.66
N ARG A 230 -49.10 -17.69 9.37
CA ARG A 230 -49.40 -16.76 8.27
C ARG A 230 -50.89 -16.45 8.15
N THR A 231 -51.77 -17.42 8.33
CA THR A 231 -53.23 -17.22 8.39
C THR A 231 -53.62 -16.34 9.59
N ALA A 232 -52.89 -16.43 10.71
CA ALA A 232 -53.04 -15.55 11.88
C ALA A 232 -52.35 -14.17 11.72
N GLY A 233 -51.88 -13.81 10.51
CA GLY A 233 -51.23 -12.51 10.24
C GLY A 233 -49.80 -12.37 10.77
N THR A 234 -49.20 -13.43 11.31
CA THR A 234 -47.82 -13.41 11.82
C THR A 234 -46.81 -13.58 10.69
N ALA A 235 -45.80 -12.70 10.62
CA ALA A 235 -44.72 -12.82 9.65
C ALA A 235 -43.80 -14.01 9.97
N VAL A 236 -43.63 -14.92 9.01
CA VAL A 236 -42.84 -16.16 9.16
C VAL A 236 -42.01 -16.47 7.91
N LYS A 237 -40.71 -16.76 8.11
CA LYS A 237 -39.74 -17.12 7.06
C LYS A 237 -39.08 -18.48 7.37
N ARG A 238 -39.14 -19.44 6.43
CA ARG A 238 -38.39 -20.71 6.52
C ARG A 238 -36.90 -20.42 6.45
N LEU A 239 -36.09 -21.13 7.24
CA LEU A 239 -34.64 -20.98 7.28
C LEU A 239 -33.97 -22.04 6.36
N PRO A 240 -32.94 -21.67 5.58
CA PRO A 240 -32.14 -22.63 4.82
C PRO A 240 -31.10 -23.27 5.75
N VAL A 241 -31.50 -24.35 6.41
CA VAL A 241 -30.69 -25.09 7.40
C VAL A 241 -30.71 -26.58 7.08
N ALA A 242 -29.64 -27.29 7.44
CA ALA A 242 -29.47 -28.72 7.15
C ALA A 242 -30.43 -29.63 7.94
N CYS A 243 -30.88 -29.22 9.12
CA CYS A 243 -31.79 -29.98 9.97
C CYS A 243 -32.52 -29.10 11.00
N ALA A 244 -33.47 -29.70 11.72
CA ALA A 244 -34.19 -29.11 12.84
C ALA A 244 -33.35 -29.07 14.13
N PHE A 245 -32.34 -28.19 14.17
CA PHE A 245 -31.51 -27.93 15.35
C PHE A 245 -32.35 -27.58 16.60
N HIS A 246 -31.82 -27.86 17.80
CA HIS A 246 -32.45 -27.56 19.10
C HIS A 246 -33.87 -28.10 19.25
N SER A 247 -34.10 -29.30 18.72
CA SER A 247 -35.40 -30.00 18.74
C SER A 247 -35.25 -31.48 19.04
N PRO A 248 -36.36 -32.20 19.33
CA PRO A 248 -36.36 -33.65 19.51
C PRO A 248 -35.76 -34.43 18.33
N VAL A 249 -35.80 -33.89 17.11
CA VAL A 249 -35.24 -34.52 15.89
C VAL A 249 -33.74 -34.78 16.04
N VAL A 250 -32.99 -33.85 16.64
CA VAL A 250 -31.53 -33.97 16.82
C VAL A 250 -31.11 -34.35 18.24
N ALA A 251 -32.06 -34.61 19.15
CA ALA A 251 -31.75 -34.83 20.57
C ALA A 251 -30.88 -36.08 20.84
N ALA A 252 -30.92 -37.08 19.96
CA ALA A 252 -30.06 -38.27 20.03
C ALA A 252 -28.56 -37.95 19.82
N ALA A 253 -28.22 -36.79 19.24
CA ALA A 253 -26.86 -36.31 19.09
C ALA A 253 -26.17 -36.01 20.43
N GLY A 254 -26.93 -35.62 21.46
CA GLY A 254 -26.39 -35.24 22.77
C GLY A 254 -25.55 -36.34 23.41
N PRO A 255 -26.10 -37.55 23.64
CA PRO A 255 -25.34 -38.71 24.14
C PRO A 255 -24.22 -39.19 23.22
N ALA A 256 -24.27 -38.90 21.92
CA ALA A 256 -23.18 -39.24 20.99
C ALA A 256 -22.01 -38.26 21.11
N PHE A 257 -22.30 -36.95 21.21
CA PHE A 257 -21.30 -35.91 21.45
C PHE A 257 -20.71 -35.98 22.87
N GLY A 258 -21.51 -36.36 23.87
CA GLY A 258 -21.08 -36.59 25.26
C GLY A 258 -19.88 -37.54 25.36
N ARG A 259 -19.93 -38.68 24.65
CA ARG A 259 -18.80 -39.63 24.60
C ARG A 259 -17.52 -39.04 24.00
N VAL A 260 -17.64 -38.14 23.02
CA VAL A 260 -16.46 -37.47 22.45
C VAL A 260 -15.96 -36.35 23.36
N LEU A 261 -16.84 -35.70 24.13
CA LEU A 261 -16.45 -34.79 25.20
C LEU A 261 -15.66 -35.53 26.29
N GLU A 262 -16.11 -36.70 26.75
CA GLU A 262 -15.42 -37.54 27.77
C GLU A 262 -13.92 -37.73 27.48
N GLU A 263 -13.56 -37.95 26.21
CA GLU A 263 -12.18 -38.11 25.74
C GLU A 263 -11.33 -36.82 25.80
N VAL A 264 -11.95 -35.64 25.88
CA VAL A 264 -11.25 -34.34 25.92
C VAL A 264 -11.13 -33.87 27.38
N PRO A 265 -9.92 -33.50 27.84
CA PRO A 265 -9.73 -32.84 29.12
C PRO A 265 -10.41 -31.46 29.13
N LEU A 266 -11.23 -31.20 30.15
CA LEU A 266 -11.83 -29.89 30.39
C LEU A 266 -11.21 -29.24 31.63
N ARG A 267 -10.94 -27.93 31.55
CA ARG A 267 -10.38 -27.10 32.63
C ARG A 267 -11.48 -26.29 33.32
N GLU A 268 -11.17 -25.64 34.44
CA GLU A 268 -12.06 -24.61 35.00
C GLU A 268 -12.02 -23.33 34.13
N PRO A 269 -13.12 -22.58 34.01
CA PRO A 269 -13.18 -21.40 33.16
C PRO A 269 -12.43 -20.20 33.74
N GLU A 270 -11.65 -19.51 32.90
CA GLU A 270 -10.93 -18.27 33.25
C GLU A 270 -11.88 -17.08 33.53
N PHE A 271 -13.09 -17.10 32.97
CA PHE A 271 -14.14 -16.09 33.15
C PHE A 271 -15.55 -16.70 32.98
N GLU A 272 -16.59 -16.01 33.47
CA GLU A 272 -17.97 -16.54 33.49
C GLU A 272 -18.51 -16.82 32.07
N VAL A 273 -18.66 -18.09 31.69
CA VAL A 273 -19.39 -18.50 30.48
C VAL A 273 -20.85 -18.81 30.82
N TRP A 274 -21.78 -18.25 30.06
CA TRP A 274 -23.22 -18.37 30.27
C TRP A 274 -23.87 -19.36 29.29
N ALA A 275 -24.66 -20.30 29.82
CA ALA A 275 -25.23 -21.41 29.05
C ALA A 275 -26.57 -21.08 28.36
N ASN A 276 -26.76 -21.58 27.14
CA ASN A 276 -27.90 -21.26 26.26
C ASN A 276 -29.22 -21.83 26.75
N ARG A 277 -29.20 -23.05 27.33
CA ARG A 277 -30.40 -23.78 27.76
C ARG A 277 -30.93 -23.28 29.10
N THR A 278 -30.04 -22.94 30.03
CA THR A 278 -30.39 -22.47 31.38
C THR A 278 -30.57 -20.96 31.46
N ALA A 279 -29.84 -20.19 30.64
CA ALA A 279 -29.65 -18.74 30.78
C ALA A 279 -28.97 -18.35 32.12
N LEU A 280 -28.04 -19.19 32.59
CA LEU A 280 -27.22 -19.00 33.80
C LEU A 280 -25.74 -19.28 33.48
N PRO A 281 -24.78 -18.85 34.32
CA PRO A 281 -23.40 -19.33 34.24
C PRO A 281 -23.30 -20.87 34.28
N TYR A 282 -22.28 -21.42 33.62
CA TYR A 282 -21.95 -22.84 33.71
C TYR A 282 -21.64 -23.25 35.17
N GLY A 283 -22.00 -24.48 35.54
CA GLY A 283 -21.69 -25.05 36.85
C GLY A 283 -20.20 -25.34 37.03
N ALA A 284 -19.73 -25.34 38.28
CA ALA A 284 -18.35 -25.69 38.61
C ALA A 284 -18.08 -27.20 38.39
N GLY A 285 -16.89 -27.52 37.89
CA GLY A 285 -16.46 -28.88 37.57
C GLY A 285 -16.73 -29.30 36.12
N SER A 286 -15.82 -30.08 35.56
CA SER A 286 -15.83 -30.51 34.15
C SER A 286 -17.09 -31.29 33.76
N GLU A 287 -17.62 -32.13 34.64
CA GLU A 287 -18.79 -32.97 34.33
C GLU A 287 -20.05 -32.15 34.08
N ALA A 288 -20.28 -31.07 34.85
CA ALA A 288 -21.40 -30.15 34.63
C ALA A 288 -21.29 -29.45 33.26
N VAL A 289 -20.07 -29.18 32.78
CA VAL A 289 -19.84 -28.65 31.43
C VAL A 289 -20.16 -29.70 30.36
N ARG A 290 -19.79 -30.98 30.59
CA ARG A 290 -20.12 -32.10 29.67
C ARG A 290 -21.62 -32.30 29.54
N GLU A 291 -22.33 -32.44 30.65
CA GLU A 291 -23.78 -32.65 30.69
C GLU A 291 -24.53 -31.51 30.00
N GLU A 292 -24.17 -30.26 30.29
CA GLU A 292 -24.80 -29.07 29.72
C GLU A 292 -24.55 -28.96 28.21
N LEU A 293 -23.31 -29.15 27.73
CA LEU A 293 -22.99 -29.16 26.29
C LEU A 293 -23.69 -30.29 25.53
N ALA A 294 -23.79 -31.48 26.12
CA ALA A 294 -24.50 -32.62 25.52
C ALA A 294 -26.02 -32.34 25.46
N ALA A 295 -26.61 -31.78 26.52
CA ALA A 295 -28.02 -31.42 26.58
C ALA A 295 -28.39 -30.27 25.63
N GLN A 296 -27.46 -29.34 25.38
CA GLN A 296 -27.69 -28.15 24.56
C GLN A 296 -28.14 -28.45 23.12
N ILE A 297 -27.63 -29.50 22.50
CA ILE A 297 -27.88 -29.81 21.09
C ILE A 297 -29.38 -30.06 20.81
N GLY A 298 -30.07 -30.75 21.72
CA GLY A 298 -31.49 -31.06 21.61
C GLY A 298 -32.42 -30.05 22.31
N ALA A 299 -31.88 -29.00 22.95
CA ALA A 299 -32.62 -28.12 23.83
C ALA A 299 -32.67 -26.65 23.34
N PRO A 300 -33.75 -25.89 23.64
CA PRO A 300 -33.89 -24.50 23.20
C PRO A 300 -32.81 -23.52 23.67
N VAL A 301 -32.37 -22.66 22.76
CA VAL A 301 -31.50 -21.51 23.01
C VAL A 301 -32.32 -20.34 23.56
N ARG A 302 -32.09 -19.97 24.82
CA ARG A 302 -32.77 -18.88 25.54
C ARG A 302 -32.01 -17.55 25.48
N PHE A 303 -31.44 -17.21 24.33
CA PHE A 303 -30.55 -16.05 24.17
C PHE A 303 -31.14 -14.73 24.71
N ALA A 304 -32.45 -14.47 24.50
CA ALA A 304 -33.08 -13.27 25.06
C ALA A 304 -33.00 -13.21 26.60
N ALA A 305 -33.25 -14.33 27.29
CA ALA A 305 -33.17 -14.43 28.74
C ALA A 305 -31.72 -14.43 29.25
N GLN A 306 -30.78 -14.96 28.46
CA GLN A 306 -29.34 -14.93 28.73
C GLN A 306 -28.81 -13.49 28.73
N ILE A 307 -29.17 -12.68 27.72
CA ILE A 307 -28.80 -11.26 27.65
C ILE A 307 -29.44 -10.45 28.78
N GLU A 308 -30.70 -10.70 29.12
CA GLU A 308 -31.37 -10.09 30.30
C GLU A 308 -30.64 -10.39 31.61
N ALA A 309 -30.28 -11.67 31.83
CA ALA A 309 -29.61 -12.10 33.05
C ALA A 309 -28.15 -11.59 33.15
N MET A 310 -27.41 -11.56 32.03
CA MET A 310 -26.09 -10.92 31.95
C MET A 310 -26.17 -9.42 32.22
N TYR A 311 -27.18 -8.71 31.68
CA TYR A 311 -27.40 -7.29 31.96
C TYR A 311 -27.77 -7.06 33.44
N GLY A 312 -28.55 -7.96 34.05
CA GLY A 312 -28.81 -8.00 35.49
C GLY A 312 -27.54 -8.20 36.32
N ALA A 313 -26.63 -9.06 35.86
CA ALA A 313 -25.31 -9.29 36.45
C ALA A 313 -24.27 -8.20 36.15
N GLY A 314 -24.67 -7.09 35.51
CA GLY A 314 -23.85 -5.89 35.34
C GLY A 314 -23.21 -5.71 33.96
N ALA A 315 -23.52 -6.55 32.97
CA ALA A 315 -23.04 -6.38 31.60
C ALA A 315 -23.53 -5.07 30.95
N ARG A 316 -22.63 -4.28 30.37
CA ARG A 316 -22.96 -3.01 29.67
C ARG A 316 -22.31 -2.86 28.31
N THR A 317 -21.20 -3.53 28.04
CA THR A 317 -20.55 -3.56 26.72
C THR A 317 -20.61 -4.97 26.16
N PHE A 318 -21.27 -5.15 25.01
CA PHE A 318 -21.41 -6.45 24.34
C PHE A 318 -20.65 -6.42 23.02
N VAL A 319 -19.70 -7.35 22.86
CA VAL A 319 -18.81 -7.46 21.70
C VAL A 319 -19.10 -8.75 20.95
N GLU A 320 -19.49 -8.67 19.68
CA GLU A 320 -19.73 -9.84 18.83
C GLU A 320 -18.41 -10.29 18.18
N VAL A 321 -17.88 -11.40 18.68
CA VAL A 321 -16.52 -11.91 18.42
C VAL A 321 -16.57 -12.93 17.29
N GLY A 322 -16.86 -12.45 16.08
CA GLY A 322 -16.98 -13.29 14.89
C GLY A 322 -17.53 -12.54 13.66
N PRO A 323 -17.98 -13.27 12.63
CA PRO A 323 -18.49 -12.68 11.40
C PRO A 323 -19.85 -11.99 11.59
N GLY A 324 -20.01 -10.81 10.99
CA GLY A 324 -21.30 -10.12 10.88
C GLY A 324 -21.66 -9.20 12.06
N ARG A 325 -22.97 -9.09 12.31
CA ARG A 325 -23.59 -8.19 13.31
C ARG A 325 -24.97 -8.66 13.79
N VAL A 326 -25.15 -9.97 13.92
CA VAL A 326 -26.44 -10.59 14.25
C VAL A 326 -26.70 -10.49 15.76
N LEU A 327 -25.75 -10.89 16.60
CA LEU A 327 -25.91 -10.88 18.05
C LEU A 327 -25.96 -9.45 18.61
N THR A 328 -25.15 -8.53 18.09
CA THR A 328 -25.23 -7.09 18.41
C THR A 328 -26.60 -6.50 18.11
N ARG A 329 -27.26 -6.91 17.02
CA ARG A 329 -28.64 -6.50 16.75
C ARG A 329 -29.62 -7.12 17.74
N LEU A 330 -29.50 -8.42 18.02
CA LEU A 330 -30.39 -9.10 18.97
C LEU A 330 -30.27 -8.53 20.39
N VAL A 331 -29.06 -8.17 20.83
CA VAL A 331 -28.83 -7.47 22.11
C VAL A 331 -29.56 -6.12 22.12
N ALA A 332 -29.50 -5.34 21.05
CA ALA A 332 -30.22 -4.07 20.96
C ALA A 332 -31.75 -4.27 20.93
N ASP A 333 -32.24 -5.27 20.19
CA ASP A 333 -33.67 -5.63 20.14
C ASP A 333 -34.19 -6.20 21.49
N VAL A 334 -33.33 -6.77 22.34
CA VAL A 334 -33.64 -7.18 23.73
C VAL A 334 -33.59 -6.00 24.70
N LEU A 335 -32.47 -5.25 24.72
CA LEU A 335 -32.23 -4.23 25.74
C LEU A 335 -32.99 -2.92 25.46
N GLY A 336 -33.28 -2.59 24.20
CA GLY A 336 -33.97 -1.36 23.81
C GLY A 336 -33.21 -0.11 24.29
N ASP A 337 -33.96 0.88 24.79
CA ASP A 337 -33.40 2.16 25.26
C ASP A 337 -32.59 2.07 26.57
N ARG A 338 -32.41 0.86 27.15
CA ARG A 338 -31.60 0.66 28.36
C ARG A 338 -30.12 0.98 28.08
N PRO A 339 -29.39 1.66 28.98
CA PRO A 339 -27.98 2.02 28.76
C PRO A 339 -27.07 0.81 28.53
N HIS A 340 -26.70 0.57 27.27
CA HIS A 340 -25.80 -0.49 26.85
C HIS A 340 -25.01 -0.06 25.60
N ARG A 341 -23.98 -0.82 25.23
CA ARG A 341 -23.19 -0.62 24.01
C ARG A 341 -23.01 -1.94 23.29
N THR A 342 -23.15 -1.92 21.97
CA THR A 342 -22.91 -3.08 21.09
C THR A 342 -21.79 -2.77 20.10
N VAL A 343 -20.86 -3.70 19.93
CA VAL A 343 -19.72 -3.59 19.01
C VAL A 343 -19.58 -4.90 18.25
N ALA A 344 -19.51 -4.83 16.92
CA ALA A 344 -19.27 -5.99 16.06
C ALA A 344 -17.97 -5.78 15.29
N LEU A 345 -17.18 -6.85 15.08
CA LEU A 345 -15.88 -6.77 14.43
C LEU A 345 -15.97 -6.67 12.90
N GLU A 346 -17.00 -7.28 12.29
CA GLU A 346 -17.26 -7.19 10.84
C GLU A 346 -18.67 -6.60 10.56
N PRO A 347 -18.92 -5.31 10.91
CA PRO A 347 -20.26 -4.71 10.90
C PRO A 347 -20.84 -4.45 9.50
N ARG A 348 -20.07 -4.70 8.45
CA ARG A 348 -20.47 -4.78 7.04
C ARG A 348 -19.77 -5.96 6.39
N VAL A 349 -20.41 -6.57 5.39
CA VAL A 349 -19.74 -7.51 4.47
C VAL A 349 -18.45 -6.85 3.97
N ASP A 350 -17.35 -7.62 4.00
CA ASP A 350 -15.99 -7.25 3.57
C ASP A 350 -15.33 -6.07 4.28
N SER A 351 -15.88 -5.63 5.42
CA SER A 351 -15.22 -4.60 6.24
C SER A 351 -13.88 -5.05 6.84
N GLY A 352 -13.69 -6.35 7.11
CA GLY A 352 -12.39 -6.95 7.45
C GLY A 352 -11.55 -6.15 8.45
N LEU A 353 -10.30 -5.84 8.09
CA LEU A 353 -9.39 -5.06 8.93
C LEU A 353 -9.94 -3.66 9.29
N ALA A 354 -10.64 -2.99 8.38
CA ALA A 354 -11.24 -1.67 8.67
C ALA A 354 -12.44 -1.77 9.62
N GLY A 355 -13.19 -2.88 9.57
CA GLY A 355 -14.24 -3.20 10.55
C GLY A 355 -13.66 -3.45 11.94
N PHE A 356 -12.60 -4.25 12.01
CA PHE A 356 -11.90 -4.55 13.27
C PHE A 356 -11.29 -3.29 13.90
N LEU A 357 -10.71 -2.38 13.11
CA LEU A 357 -10.21 -1.09 13.60
C LEU A 357 -11.34 -0.14 14.04
N ASP A 358 -12.49 -0.12 13.35
CA ASP A 358 -13.70 0.61 13.80
C ASP A 358 -14.21 0.08 15.15
N ALA A 359 -14.16 -1.24 15.36
CA ALA A 359 -14.51 -1.88 16.62
C ALA A 359 -13.55 -1.49 17.75
N LEU A 360 -12.23 -1.56 17.54
CA LEU A 360 -11.25 -1.11 18.54
C LEU A 360 -11.41 0.38 18.90
N ALA A 361 -11.67 1.24 17.92
CA ALA A 361 -11.93 2.66 18.18
C ALA A 361 -13.20 2.88 19.02
N ARG A 362 -14.26 2.10 18.80
CA ARG A 362 -15.47 2.11 19.65
C ARG A 362 -15.20 1.61 21.06
N LEU A 363 -14.38 0.58 21.23
CA LEU A 363 -14.02 0.02 22.55
C LEU A 363 -13.14 0.99 23.35
N ALA A 364 -12.17 1.64 22.71
CA ALA A 364 -11.38 2.72 23.31
C ALA A 364 -12.29 3.90 23.74
N ALA A 365 -13.21 4.35 22.88
CA ALA A 365 -14.17 5.41 23.20
C ALA A 365 -15.21 4.97 24.27
N ALA A 366 -15.45 3.68 24.43
CA ALA A 366 -16.24 3.12 25.52
C ALA A 366 -15.51 3.13 26.87
N GLY A 367 -14.19 3.35 26.87
CA GLY A 367 -13.33 3.41 28.06
C GLY A 367 -12.53 2.14 28.34
N LEU A 368 -12.48 1.17 27.42
CA LEU A 368 -11.66 -0.03 27.53
C LEU A 368 -10.20 0.26 27.12
N PRO A 369 -9.20 -0.36 27.78
CA PRO A 369 -7.80 -0.21 27.40
C PRO A 369 -7.53 -0.94 26.07
N VAL A 370 -7.14 -0.19 25.04
CA VAL A 370 -6.69 -0.75 23.75
C VAL A 370 -5.17 -0.64 23.64
N VAL A 371 -4.50 -1.78 23.55
CA VAL A 371 -3.06 -1.90 23.29
C VAL A 371 -2.86 -2.19 21.80
N ASN A 372 -2.56 -1.16 21.01
CA ASN A 372 -2.41 -1.27 19.55
C ASN A 372 -0.95 -1.15 19.06
N ASP A 373 0.01 -0.74 19.90
CA ASP A 373 1.45 -0.62 19.57
C ASP A 373 2.02 -1.82 18.79
N TRP A 374 1.57 -3.04 19.12
CA TRP A 374 2.06 -4.25 18.48
C TRP A 374 1.70 -4.33 16.99
N MET A 375 0.61 -3.69 16.56
CA MET A 375 0.22 -3.56 15.14
C MET A 375 1.07 -2.54 14.37
N PHE A 376 1.83 -1.70 15.09
CA PHE A 376 2.69 -0.67 14.52
C PHE A 376 4.19 -1.01 14.63
N ARG A 377 4.54 -2.19 15.18
CA ARG A 377 5.90 -2.73 15.09
C ARG A 377 6.32 -2.84 13.63
N GLY A 378 7.49 -2.32 13.29
CA GLY A 378 8.00 -2.22 11.91
C GLY A 378 7.32 -1.17 11.03
N ARG A 379 6.36 -0.39 11.54
CA ARG A 379 5.63 0.67 10.80
C ARG A 379 6.05 2.06 11.29
N ASP A 380 6.01 3.05 10.39
CA ASP A 380 6.32 4.44 10.71
C ASP A 380 5.11 5.12 11.34
N ALA A 381 4.96 4.96 12.66
CA ALA A 381 3.82 5.45 13.44
C ALA A 381 4.29 6.30 14.63
N VAL A 382 3.73 7.51 14.77
CA VAL A 382 4.04 8.43 15.87
C VAL A 382 3.14 8.11 17.06
N GLY A 383 3.73 7.67 18.17
CA GLY A 383 3.01 7.44 19.43
C GLY A 383 2.43 8.74 19.99
N ILE A 384 1.11 8.79 20.16
CA ILE A 384 0.36 10.02 20.51
C ILE A 384 0.82 10.60 21.86
N ASP A 385 1.17 9.75 22.84
CA ASP A 385 1.66 10.20 24.16
C ASP A 385 3.01 10.93 24.11
N ARG A 386 3.73 10.86 22.98
CA ARG A 386 4.97 11.61 22.72
C ARG A 386 4.74 12.87 21.88
N ALA A 387 3.54 13.07 21.33
CA ALA A 387 3.17 14.29 20.63
C ALA A 387 2.81 15.38 21.64
N ALA A 388 3.43 16.56 21.51
CA ALA A 388 3.06 17.71 22.33
C ALA A 388 1.60 18.11 22.01
N ALA A 389 0.72 17.98 23.01
CA ALA A 389 -0.70 18.30 22.86
C ALA A 389 -0.85 19.73 22.27
N PRO A 390 -1.59 19.91 21.16
CA PRO A 390 -1.71 21.22 20.52
C PRO A 390 -2.38 22.19 21.49
N ARG A 391 -1.75 23.37 21.67
CA ARG A 391 -2.32 24.44 22.52
C ARG A 391 -3.73 24.75 22.04
N ALA A 392 -4.70 24.70 22.95
CA ALA A 392 -6.07 25.07 22.65
C ALA A 392 -6.12 26.46 21.99
N PRO A 393 -6.82 26.63 20.85
CA PRO A 393 -6.83 27.88 20.11
C PRO A 393 -7.58 28.96 20.90
N GLY A 394 -6.84 29.77 21.64
CA GLY A 394 -7.35 30.98 22.28
C GLY A 394 -7.43 32.14 21.29
N TRP A 395 -8.46 32.96 21.43
CA TRP A 395 -8.58 34.26 20.76
C TRP A 395 -8.61 35.39 21.80
N THR A 396 -8.17 36.58 21.39
CA THR A 396 -8.33 37.82 22.15
C THR A 396 -9.22 38.78 21.34
N VAL A 397 -10.11 39.49 22.04
CA VAL A 397 -11.09 40.40 21.44
C VAL A 397 -11.02 41.72 22.19
N ASP A 398 -10.58 42.79 21.50
CA ASP A 398 -10.40 44.14 22.08
C ASP A 398 -11.53 45.11 21.70
N GLY A 399 -12.71 44.54 21.37
CA GLY A 399 -13.91 45.28 20.97
C GLY A 399 -13.89 45.79 19.53
N HIS A 400 -12.73 45.86 18.89
CA HIS A 400 -12.55 46.32 17.51
C HIS A 400 -11.81 45.31 16.62
N LEU A 401 -10.97 44.47 17.21
CA LEU A 401 -10.20 43.43 16.53
C LEU A 401 -10.41 42.07 17.22
N VAL A 402 -10.39 41.00 16.42
CA VAL A 402 -10.27 39.62 16.89
C VAL A 402 -8.92 39.09 16.46
N ARG A 403 -8.13 38.62 17.42
CA ARG A 403 -6.76 38.15 17.21
C ARG A 403 -6.55 36.75 17.77
N THR A 404 -5.63 36.00 17.20
CA THR A 404 -5.15 34.72 17.76
C THR A 404 -4.47 34.93 19.12
N ALA A 405 -4.21 33.84 19.84
CA ALA A 405 -3.34 33.84 21.02
C ALA A 405 -1.88 34.27 20.75
N SER A 406 -1.47 34.39 19.47
CA SER A 406 -0.17 34.97 19.07
C SER A 406 -0.26 36.46 18.72
N GLY A 407 -1.44 37.09 18.83
CA GLY A 407 -1.66 38.51 18.56
C GLY A 407 -1.93 38.86 17.09
N GLU A 408 -2.00 37.88 16.19
CA GLU A 408 -2.26 38.09 14.76
C GLU A 408 -3.77 38.23 14.48
N PRO A 409 -4.21 39.15 13.60
CA PRO A 409 -5.61 39.21 13.15
C PRO A 409 -6.06 37.90 12.51
N LEU A 410 -7.33 37.51 12.71
CA LEU A 410 -7.90 36.38 11.97
C LEU A 410 -7.99 36.69 10.45
N PRO A 411 -7.88 35.67 9.56
CA PRO A 411 -8.13 35.86 8.14
C PRO A 411 -9.52 36.46 7.88
N GLY A 412 -9.57 37.54 7.09
CA GLY A 412 -10.80 38.29 6.82
C GLY A 412 -11.22 39.29 7.90
N ALA A 413 -10.51 39.40 9.03
CA ALA A 413 -10.75 40.46 10.01
C ALA A 413 -10.31 41.84 9.48
N LEU A 414 -10.95 42.91 9.98
CA LEU A 414 -10.59 44.30 9.65
C LEU A 414 -9.16 44.60 10.13
N ALA A 415 -8.23 44.78 9.19
CA ALA A 415 -6.86 45.16 9.49
C ALA A 415 -6.74 46.68 9.77
N PRO A 416 -5.96 47.12 10.76
CA PRO A 416 -5.64 48.55 10.95
C PRO A 416 -4.96 49.13 9.71
N ALA A 417 -5.39 50.31 9.28
CA ALA A 417 -4.86 50.99 8.10
C ALA A 417 -3.34 51.26 8.24
N ARG A 418 -2.53 50.65 7.37
CA ARG A 418 -1.09 50.90 7.30
C ARG A 418 -0.81 52.13 6.44
N ARG A 419 0.05 53.01 6.93
CA ARG A 419 0.47 54.22 6.19
C ARG A 419 1.40 53.83 5.04
N VAL A 420 0.96 54.06 3.80
CA VAL A 420 1.83 53.96 2.63
C VAL A 420 2.92 55.02 2.73
N VAL A 421 4.16 54.64 2.45
CA VAL A 421 5.31 55.55 2.37
C VAL A 421 5.66 55.70 0.89
N GLU A 422 5.26 56.81 0.29
CA GLU A 422 5.72 57.20 -1.04
C GLU A 422 7.16 57.71 -0.93
N ALA A 423 8.08 57.12 -1.71
CA ALA A 423 9.47 57.52 -1.76
C ALA A 423 9.74 58.32 -3.05
N PRO A 424 9.92 59.66 -2.99
CA PRO A 424 10.15 60.49 -4.17
C PRO A 424 11.57 60.31 -4.73
N VAL A 425 11.73 60.48 -6.04
CA VAL A 425 13.00 60.35 -6.76
C VAL A 425 13.72 61.70 -6.85
N THR A 426 14.87 61.84 -6.18
CA THR A 426 15.84 62.95 -6.39
C THR A 426 17.27 62.47 -6.17
N THR A 427 18.24 63.07 -6.88
CA THR A 427 19.63 62.58 -7.00
C THR A 427 20.68 63.45 -6.31
N ASN A 428 21.60 62.80 -5.57
CA ASN A 428 22.97 63.27 -5.23
C ASN A 428 23.16 64.53 -4.35
N PRO A 429 24.36 64.75 -3.74
CA PRO A 429 25.22 63.75 -3.07
C PRO A 429 25.89 64.26 -1.76
N GLY A 430 26.37 63.33 -0.92
CA GLY A 430 27.28 63.59 0.22
C GLY A 430 26.58 63.74 1.58
N GLU A 431 27.05 63.17 2.70
CA GLU A 431 28.25 62.35 2.95
C GLU A 431 27.94 61.12 3.85
N ALA A 432 28.93 60.24 4.06
CA ALA A 432 28.95 59.12 5.02
C ALA A 432 28.14 57.82 4.70
N ALA A 433 28.36 57.22 3.52
CA ALA A 433 28.08 55.78 3.27
C ALA A 433 28.96 55.17 2.14
N SER A 434 30.26 55.51 2.10
CA SER A 434 31.18 55.21 0.98
C SER A 434 31.61 53.72 0.93
N GLY A 435 30.82 52.92 0.22
CA GLY A 435 31.16 51.52 -0.10
C GLY A 435 30.04 50.81 -0.88
N ALA A 436 28.82 50.82 -0.36
CA ALA A 436 27.67 50.23 -1.06
C ALA A 436 27.26 51.05 -2.30
N ALA A 437 27.31 52.39 -2.19
CA ALA A 437 27.05 53.29 -3.30
C ALA A 437 28.10 53.14 -4.42
N ASP A 438 29.39 53.12 -4.06
CA ASP A 438 30.48 53.00 -5.04
C ASP A 438 30.48 51.63 -5.75
N ALA A 439 30.10 50.55 -5.05
CA ALA A 439 29.89 49.24 -5.67
C ALA A 439 28.72 49.25 -6.66
N LEU A 440 27.57 49.81 -6.28
CA LEU A 440 26.40 49.94 -7.16
C LEU A 440 26.66 50.87 -8.36
N ILE A 441 27.43 51.95 -8.17
CA ILE A 441 27.84 52.87 -9.24
C ILE A 441 28.88 52.21 -10.14
N ALA A 442 29.84 51.46 -9.61
CA ALA A 442 30.79 50.69 -10.42
C ALA A 442 30.08 49.64 -11.28
N GLU A 443 29.11 48.91 -10.70
CA GLU A 443 28.31 47.91 -11.39
C GLU A 443 27.37 48.52 -12.43
N PHE A 444 26.70 49.64 -12.11
CA PHE A 444 25.87 50.39 -13.05
C PHE A 444 26.69 51.00 -14.20
N LEU A 445 27.88 51.52 -13.93
CA LEU A 445 28.80 52.02 -14.96
C LEU A 445 29.46 50.88 -15.76
N ARG A 446 29.57 49.68 -15.19
CA ARG A 446 30.03 48.46 -15.89
C ARG A 446 28.96 47.99 -16.87
N SER A 447 27.74 47.72 -16.40
CA SER A 447 26.61 47.33 -17.27
C SER A 447 26.23 48.42 -18.28
N SER A 448 26.34 49.71 -17.93
CA SER A 448 26.17 50.81 -18.89
C SER A 448 27.27 50.83 -19.96
N ARG A 449 28.53 50.51 -19.63
CA ARG A 449 29.61 50.37 -20.63
C ARG A 449 29.43 49.14 -21.51
N GLU A 450 28.98 48.02 -20.94
CA GLU A 450 28.67 46.80 -21.70
C GLU A 450 27.48 47.03 -22.65
N MET A 451 26.43 47.71 -22.20
CA MET A 451 25.30 48.12 -23.03
C MET A 451 25.69 49.13 -24.11
N ILE A 452 26.52 50.14 -23.79
CA ILE A 452 27.02 51.11 -24.77
C ILE A 452 27.97 50.45 -25.77
N ALA A 453 28.79 49.47 -25.36
CA ALA A 453 29.61 48.67 -26.28
C ALA A 453 28.73 47.85 -27.23
N ALA A 454 27.74 47.11 -26.71
CA ALA A 454 26.79 46.37 -27.53
C ALA A 454 26.01 47.28 -28.50
N GLN A 455 25.53 48.44 -28.04
CA GLN A 455 24.85 49.41 -28.90
C GLN A 455 25.79 50.04 -29.93
N ARG A 456 27.05 50.34 -29.58
CA ARG A 456 28.08 50.82 -30.51
C ARG A 456 28.37 49.77 -31.57
N ASP A 457 28.51 48.52 -31.18
CA ASP A 457 28.93 47.44 -32.09
C ASP A 457 27.78 47.03 -33.02
N VAL A 458 26.54 47.06 -32.54
CA VAL A 458 25.33 47.01 -33.38
C VAL A 458 25.25 48.21 -34.32
N LEU A 459 25.54 49.44 -33.87
CA LEU A 459 25.54 50.63 -34.73
C LEU A 459 26.67 50.60 -35.78
N LEU A 460 27.86 50.12 -35.44
CA LEU A 460 28.98 49.96 -36.38
C LEU A 460 28.68 48.89 -37.42
N ALA A 461 28.09 47.76 -37.01
CA ALA A 461 27.62 46.73 -37.93
C ALA A 461 26.50 47.26 -38.86
N TYR A 462 25.56 48.04 -38.33
CA TYR A 462 24.45 48.64 -39.10
C TYR A 462 24.91 49.77 -40.04
N LEU A 463 26.00 50.47 -39.70
CA LEU A 463 26.61 51.53 -40.53
C LEU A 463 27.75 51.01 -41.42
N GLY A 464 28.02 49.70 -41.45
CA GLY A 464 29.02 49.06 -42.32
C GLY A 464 30.48 49.36 -41.97
N GLY A 465 30.77 49.81 -40.75
CA GLY A 465 32.12 50.16 -40.30
C GLY A 465 32.89 48.96 -39.75
N VAL A 466 33.87 48.45 -40.50
CA VAL A 466 34.78 47.38 -40.06
C VAL A 466 35.88 47.97 -39.17
N PRO A 467 36.09 47.45 -37.94
CA PRO A 467 37.30 47.73 -37.16
C PRO A 467 38.44 46.81 -37.62
N ASP A 468 39.58 47.38 -38.02
CA ASP A 468 40.73 46.63 -38.53
C ASP A 468 41.38 45.72 -37.47
N GLY A 469 41.74 44.50 -37.90
CA GLY A 469 42.40 43.53 -37.03
C GLY A 469 43.88 43.82 -36.79
N THR A 470 44.23 44.33 -35.61
CA THR A 470 45.59 44.25 -35.07
C THR A 470 45.59 43.91 -33.57
N VAL A 471 45.93 42.66 -33.26
CA VAL A 471 46.38 42.25 -31.92
C VAL A 471 47.76 41.63 -32.10
N ALA A 472 48.78 42.29 -31.53
CA ALA A 472 50.15 41.79 -31.51
C ALA A 472 50.34 40.79 -30.36
N ASP A 473 51.37 39.95 -30.49
CA ASP A 473 51.69 38.86 -29.57
C ASP A 473 51.93 39.34 -28.12
N ALA A 474 51.38 38.58 -27.17
CA ALA A 474 51.54 38.77 -25.74
C ALA A 474 51.60 37.39 -25.07
N ALA A 475 52.83 36.92 -24.79
CA ALA A 475 53.10 35.53 -24.47
C ALA A 475 52.35 35.00 -23.22
N VAL A 476 51.64 33.89 -23.40
CA VAL A 476 51.10 33.09 -22.29
C VAL A 476 52.23 32.24 -21.70
N PRO A 477 52.52 32.32 -20.39
CA PRO A 477 53.52 31.46 -19.77
C PRO A 477 53.05 30.00 -19.73
N ALA A 478 53.94 29.07 -20.09
CA ALA A 478 53.63 27.65 -20.06
C ALA A 478 53.34 27.16 -18.62
N PRO A 479 52.33 26.29 -18.41
CA PRO A 479 52.11 25.67 -17.10
C PRO A 479 53.31 24.79 -16.74
N ALA A 480 53.81 24.94 -15.52
CA ALA A 480 54.98 24.20 -15.06
C ALA A 480 54.67 22.70 -14.90
N SER A 481 55.54 21.86 -15.47
CA SER A 481 55.48 20.41 -15.32
C SER A 481 55.77 19.99 -13.88
N ALA A 482 54.76 19.50 -13.14
CA ALA A 482 55.01 18.68 -11.96
C ALA A 482 55.59 17.32 -12.42
N PRO A 483 56.57 16.75 -11.71
CA PRO A 483 57.17 15.47 -12.09
C PRO A 483 56.20 14.30 -11.88
N LEU A 484 56.14 13.40 -12.85
CA LEU A 484 55.47 12.10 -12.70
C LEU A 484 56.27 11.23 -11.71
N PRO A 485 55.61 10.49 -10.80
CA PRO A 485 56.28 9.43 -10.05
C PRO A 485 56.62 8.26 -10.99
N GLU A 486 57.88 7.85 -11.02
CA GLU A 486 58.32 6.67 -11.78
C GLU A 486 57.79 5.37 -11.15
N TYR A 487 56.73 4.80 -11.72
CA TYR A 487 56.31 3.44 -11.44
C TYR A 487 56.98 2.47 -12.41
N GLY A 488 57.91 1.66 -11.89
CA GLY A 488 58.71 0.73 -12.70
C GLY A 488 57.92 -0.45 -13.30
N PRO A 489 58.41 -1.06 -14.38
CA PRO A 489 57.74 -2.18 -15.04
C PRO A 489 57.76 -3.44 -14.16
N GLY A 490 56.58 -3.95 -13.78
CA GLY A 490 56.47 -4.94 -12.70
C GLY A 490 55.41 -6.04 -12.83
N TRP A 491 54.72 -6.20 -13.97
CA TRP A 491 53.74 -7.28 -14.17
C TRP A 491 53.94 -8.02 -15.49
N THR A 492 54.74 -9.09 -15.44
CA THR A 492 54.83 -10.10 -16.50
C THR A 492 53.68 -11.09 -16.39
N VAL A 493 52.84 -11.20 -17.43
CA VAL A 493 51.79 -12.23 -17.49
C VAL A 493 52.45 -13.61 -17.72
N GLY A 494 52.41 -14.47 -16.71
CA GLY A 494 52.94 -15.83 -16.80
C GLY A 494 52.02 -16.74 -17.62
N ALA A 495 52.41 -17.07 -18.85
CA ALA A 495 51.69 -18.04 -19.68
C ALA A 495 51.89 -19.48 -19.15
N GLY A 496 50.81 -20.24 -18.98
CA GLY A 496 50.84 -21.60 -18.44
C GLY A 496 49.65 -22.45 -18.88
N ALA A 497 49.67 -22.92 -20.13
CA ALA A 497 48.62 -23.76 -20.71
C ALA A 497 48.99 -25.26 -20.69
N PRO A 498 48.09 -26.16 -20.26
CA PRO A 498 48.13 -27.59 -20.59
C PRO A 498 47.31 -27.87 -21.86
N GLY A 499 47.81 -28.73 -22.76
CA GLY A 499 47.21 -28.97 -24.07
C GLY A 499 46.63 -30.38 -24.30
N LEU A 500 45.45 -30.41 -24.94
CA LEU A 500 44.92 -31.41 -25.89
C LEU A 500 45.02 -32.93 -25.60
N ALA A 501 43.83 -33.58 -25.58
CA ALA A 501 43.62 -34.91 -26.14
C ALA A 501 42.18 -35.05 -26.72
N ALA A 502 42.02 -35.89 -27.74
CA ALA A 502 40.78 -36.27 -28.45
C ALA A 502 40.92 -37.76 -28.88
N PRO A 503 39.89 -38.54 -29.31
CA PRO A 503 38.72 -38.20 -30.14
C PRO A 503 37.38 -38.56 -29.41
N ALA A 504 36.22 -38.93 -29.97
CA ALA A 504 35.82 -39.43 -31.30
C ALA A 504 34.35 -39.11 -31.71
N VAL A 505 33.62 -40.09 -32.27
CA VAL A 505 32.47 -39.91 -33.19
C VAL A 505 31.31 -40.88 -32.86
N HIS A 506 30.11 -40.56 -33.40
CA HIS A 506 28.87 -41.36 -33.63
C HIS A 506 27.68 -40.95 -32.73
N GLY A 507 26.46 -40.73 -33.25
CA GLY A 507 25.96 -40.68 -34.64
C GLY A 507 24.45 -40.35 -34.69
N ALA A 508 23.92 -39.90 -35.84
CA ALA A 508 22.50 -39.53 -36.01
C ALA A 508 21.64 -40.67 -36.60
N PRO A 509 20.29 -40.60 -36.48
CA PRO A 509 19.46 -40.45 -37.69
C PRO A 509 18.22 -39.52 -37.50
N ALA A 510 17.33 -39.44 -38.50
CA ALA A 510 16.20 -38.50 -38.59
C ALA A 510 14.94 -39.06 -39.30
N ALA A 511 13.83 -38.29 -39.26
CA ALA A 511 12.50 -38.53 -39.89
C ALA A 511 11.70 -39.75 -39.35
N GLY A 512 10.37 -39.86 -39.47
CA GLY A 512 9.27 -38.98 -39.96
C GLY A 512 7.91 -39.62 -39.55
N VAL A 513 6.72 -39.02 -39.69
CA VAL A 513 5.77 -39.11 -40.84
C VAL A 513 4.35 -38.75 -40.34
N HIS A 514 3.44 -38.25 -41.20
CA HIS A 514 2.01 -37.94 -40.88
C HIS A 514 1.06 -39.16 -41.00
N PRO A 515 -0.19 -39.09 -40.50
CA PRO A 515 -1.30 -39.00 -41.48
C PRO A 515 -2.50 -38.13 -41.06
N GLU A 516 -3.49 -38.02 -41.97
CA GLU A 516 -4.80 -37.36 -41.83
C GLU A 516 -5.92 -38.44 -41.72
N HIS A 517 -7.25 -38.24 -41.83
CA HIS A 517 -8.13 -37.12 -42.26
C HIS A 517 -9.57 -37.36 -41.73
N GLY A 518 -10.44 -36.34 -41.63
CA GLY A 518 -11.89 -36.59 -41.42
C GLY A 518 -12.81 -35.44 -40.95
N LEU A 519 -13.71 -35.01 -41.84
CA LEU A 519 -14.98 -34.26 -41.64
C LEU A 519 -16.04 -34.94 -42.56
N PRO A 520 -17.39 -34.76 -42.44
CA PRO A 520 -18.17 -33.56 -42.09
C PRO A 520 -19.14 -33.83 -40.89
N ASP A 521 -20.32 -33.25 -40.66
CA ASP A 521 -21.25 -32.37 -41.43
C ASP A 521 -22.18 -31.54 -40.50
N GLY A 522 -23.18 -30.83 -41.05
CA GLY A 522 -24.15 -29.96 -40.37
C GLY A 522 -25.40 -30.66 -39.78
N ALA A 523 -26.49 -29.94 -39.47
CA ALA A 523 -26.80 -28.53 -39.73
C ALA A 523 -27.76 -27.92 -38.67
N ALA A 524 -28.00 -26.60 -38.75
CA ALA A 524 -28.92 -25.84 -37.87
C ALA A 524 -30.41 -25.95 -38.32
N PRO A 525 -31.40 -25.41 -37.56
CA PRO A 525 -31.68 -23.98 -37.69
C PRO A 525 -32.14 -23.22 -36.41
N VAL A 526 -32.09 -21.88 -36.50
CA VAL A 526 -32.79 -20.83 -35.72
C VAL A 526 -34.31 -20.78 -36.05
N PRO A 527 -35.21 -20.00 -35.40
CA PRO A 527 -35.09 -18.70 -34.68
C PRO A 527 -35.58 -18.75 -33.19
N GLY A 528 -35.44 -17.75 -32.30
CA GLY A 528 -35.77 -16.31 -32.33
C GLY A 528 -37.05 -16.06 -31.47
N GLY A 529 -37.37 -14.87 -30.94
CA GLY A 529 -36.69 -13.57 -30.92
C GLY A 529 -37.66 -12.46 -30.48
N GLY A 530 -37.19 -11.48 -29.68
CA GLY A 530 -38.04 -10.41 -29.11
C GLY A 530 -38.89 -10.85 -27.90
N GLY A 531 -39.45 -9.95 -27.09
CA GLY A 531 -39.38 -8.48 -27.09
C GLY A 531 -39.98 -7.90 -25.81
N ALA A 532 -39.69 -6.65 -25.47
CA ALA A 532 -40.07 -6.04 -24.19
C ALA A 532 -41.52 -5.49 -24.16
N ALA A 533 -42.03 -5.37 -22.93
CA ALA A 533 -42.78 -4.20 -22.40
C ALA A 533 -44.15 -3.83 -23.04
N PRO A 534 -44.91 -2.84 -22.48
CA PRO A 534 -44.79 -2.16 -21.18
C PRO A 534 -45.69 -2.87 -20.13
N ASP A 535 -46.51 -2.33 -19.22
CA ASP A 535 -47.02 -0.96 -18.95
C ASP A 535 -47.44 -0.81 -17.47
N ALA A 536 -47.67 0.43 -17.02
CA ALA A 536 -47.81 0.83 -15.63
C ALA A 536 -49.24 1.25 -15.22
N SER A 537 -49.46 1.41 -13.91
CA SER A 537 -50.00 2.67 -13.36
C SER A 537 -50.01 2.69 -11.83
N ALA A 538 -49.66 3.85 -11.25
CA ALA A 538 -49.72 4.13 -9.82
C ALA A 538 -50.27 5.55 -9.59
N PRO A 539 -51.02 5.76 -8.50
CA PRO A 539 -50.84 6.96 -7.66
C PRO A 539 -51.00 6.64 -6.15
N ALA A 540 -50.60 7.47 -5.17
CA ALA A 540 -49.73 8.65 -5.10
C ALA A 540 -49.33 8.87 -3.61
N PRO A 541 -48.34 9.71 -3.26
CA PRO A 541 -47.62 9.60 -1.98
C PRO A 541 -47.84 10.73 -0.96
N GLN A 542 -47.11 10.65 0.16
CA GLN A 542 -46.51 11.82 0.82
C GLN A 542 -45.00 11.60 0.91
N SER A 543 -44.21 12.62 0.56
CA SER A 543 -42.87 12.44 -0.01
C SER A 543 -41.78 13.26 0.69
N ALA A 544 -40.54 12.81 0.52
CA ALA A 544 -39.37 13.67 0.69
C ALA A 544 -39.23 14.60 -0.54
N GLU A 545 -38.58 15.76 -0.37
CA GLU A 545 -38.23 16.63 -1.50
C GLU A 545 -37.03 16.02 -2.26
N PHE A 546 -37.19 15.85 -3.58
CA PHE A 546 -36.14 15.31 -4.45
C PHE A 546 -35.50 16.46 -5.25
N THR A 547 -34.29 16.83 -4.85
CA THR A 547 -33.45 17.81 -5.54
C THR A 547 -32.49 17.14 -6.53
N GLU A 548 -32.02 17.89 -7.54
CA GLU A 548 -30.94 17.45 -8.45
C GLU A 548 -29.72 16.91 -7.68
N GLU A 549 -29.36 17.57 -6.57
CA GLU A 549 -28.27 17.19 -5.67
C GLU A 549 -28.50 15.85 -4.94
N THR A 550 -29.76 15.56 -4.58
CA THR A 550 -30.15 14.28 -3.94
C THR A 550 -30.13 13.14 -4.96
N ILE A 551 -30.62 13.39 -6.17
CA ILE A 551 -30.60 12.43 -7.29
C ILE A 551 -29.14 12.16 -7.70
N LEU A 552 -28.32 13.20 -7.83
CA LEU A 552 -26.89 13.09 -8.15
C LEU A 552 -26.14 12.23 -7.14
N ARG A 553 -26.40 12.39 -5.83
CA ARG A 553 -25.74 11.53 -4.83
C ARG A 553 -26.12 10.05 -5.00
N ALA A 554 -27.38 9.75 -5.31
CA ALA A 554 -27.82 8.38 -5.60
C ALA A 554 -27.19 7.80 -6.89
N VAL A 555 -26.97 8.63 -7.91
CA VAL A 555 -26.25 8.25 -9.15
C VAL A 555 -24.80 7.87 -8.83
N LEU A 556 -24.10 8.70 -8.05
CA LEU A 556 -22.70 8.46 -7.67
C LEU A 556 -22.56 7.25 -6.73
N GLU A 557 -23.46 7.09 -5.76
CA GLU A 557 -23.52 5.92 -4.88
C GLU A 557 -23.66 4.61 -5.69
N LEU A 558 -24.54 4.59 -6.72
CA LEU A 558 -24.72 3.42 -7.57
C LEU A 558 -23.55 3.16 -8.52
N ILE A 559 -22.94 4.19 -9.12
CA ILE A 559 -21.74 4.03 -9.96
C ILE A 559 -20.59 3.47 -9.12
N SER A 560 -20.37 4.00 -7.92
CA SER A 560 -19.36 3.49 -6.97
C SER A 560 -19.60 2.02 -6.63
N GLU A 561 -20.83 1.63 -6.30
CA GLU A 561 -21.20 0.23 -6.02
C GLU A 561 -20.99 -0.73 -7.20
N ARG A 562 -21.22 -0.30 -8.45
CA ARG A 562 -21.11 -1.17 -9.65
C ARG A 562 -19.73 -1.19 -10.29
N THR A 563 -18.92 -0.15 -10.10
CA THR A 563 -17.55 -0.05 -10.66
C THR A 563 -16.46 -0.44 -9.66
N GLY A 564 -16.73 -0.36 -8.35
CA GLY A 564 -15.73 -0.54 -7.30
C GLY A 564 -14.84 0.68 -7.04
N TYR A 565 -15.02 1.79 -7.77
CA TYR A 565 -14.35 3.05 -7.46
C TYR A 565 -14.90 3.64 -6.15
N PRO A 566 -14.03 4.14 -5.23
CA PRO A 566 -14.47 4.88 -4.05
C PRO A 566 -15.37 6.05 -4.41
N LEU A 567 -16.36 6.36 -3.56
CA LEU A 567 -17.34 7.42 -3.79
C LEU A 567 -16.69 8.81 -3.97
N ASP A 568 -15.55 9.03 -3.30
CA ASP A 568 -14.68 10.21 -3.39
C ASP A 568 -13.80 10.28 -4.64
N MET A 569 -13.90 9.29 -5.54
CA MET A 569 -13.21 9.24 -6.84
C MET A 569 -14.16 9.29 -8.05
N VAL A 570 -15.48 9.23 -7.84
CA VAL A 570 -16.47 9.34 -8.93
C VAL A 570 -17.02 10.78 -8.91
N GLU A 571 -16.47 11.64 -9.76
CA GLU A 571 -16.94 13.03 -9.85
C GLU A 571 -18.16 13.18 -10.78
N PRO A 572 -19.07 14.14 -10.51
CA PRO A 572 -20.26 14.37 -11.33
C PRO A 572 -20.00 14.58 -12.83
N GLY A 573 -18.85 15.15 -13.19
CA GLY A 573 -18.52 15.58 -14.55
C GLY A 573 -17.88 14.53 -15.46
N LEU A 574 -17.41 13.39 -14.92
CA LEU A 574 -16.65 12.39 -15.67
C LEU A 574 -17.49 11.73 -16.78
N ASP A 575 -16.88 11.47 -17.93
CA ASP A 575 -17.47 10.64 -19.00
C ASP A 575 -17.39 9.17 -18.56
N LEU A 576 -18.56 8.57 -18.36
CA LEU A 576 -18.70 7.22 -17.84
C LEU A 576 -18.05 6.18 -18.78
N GLU A 577 -18.01 6.43 -20.09
CA GLU A 577 -17.41 5.52 -21.07
C GLU A 577 -15.89 5.73 -21.17
N ALA A 578 -15.45 6.98 -21.28
CA ALA A 578 -14.03 7.31 -21.51
C ALA A 578 -13.17 7.28 -20.23
N ASP A 579 -13.65 7.84 -19.12
CA ASP A 579 -12.86 8.02 -17.89
C ASP A 579 -13.00 6.83 -16.93
N LEU A 580 -14.18 6.19 -16.92
CA LEU A 580 -14.54 5.12 -15.97
C LEU A 580 -14.77 3.75 -16.62
N SER A 581 -14.60 3.62 -17.95
CA SER A 581 -14.74 2.36 -18.70
C SER A 581 -16.11 1.64 -18.51
N VAL A 582 -17.17 2.41 -18.28
CA VAL A 582 -18.56 1.93 -18.14
C VAL A 582 -19.20 1.89 -19.52
N ASP A 583 -19.13 0.71 -20.14
CA ASP A 583 -19.79 0.40 -21.41
C ASP A 583 -21.31 0.68 -21.40
N SER A 584 -21.89 0.76 -22.60
CA SER A 584 -23.32 1.09 -22.78
C SER A 584 -24.29 0.10 -22.15
N ILE A 585 -23.88 -1.16 -21.93
CA ILE A 585 -24.71 -2.17 -21.26
C ILE A 585 -24.72 -1.91 -19.75
N LYS A 586 -23.55 -1.67 -19.15
CA LYS A 586 -23.45 -1.26 -17.74
C LYS A 586 -24.12 0.10 -17.48
N ARG A 587 -24.09 1.04 -18.44
CA ARG A 587 -24.87 2.30 -18.32
C ARG A 587 -26.38 2.03 -18.30
N ALA A 588 -26.88 1.12 -19.14
CA ALA A 588 -28.29 0.73 -19.12
C ALA A 588 -28.68 0.03 -17.80
N GLU A 589 -27.83 -0.84 -17.25
CA GLU A 589 -28.03 -1.42 -15.91
C GLU A 589 -28.05 -0.36 -14.80
N ILE A 590 -27.11 0.58 -14.81
CA ILE A 590 -27.03 1.67 -13.82
C ILE A 590 -28.26 2.57 -13.94
N ALA A 591 -28.70 2.92 -15.15
CA ALA A 591 -29.93 3.68 -15.38
C ALA A 591 -31.17 2.95 -14.84
N GLY A 592 -31.33 1.65 -15.15
CA GLY A 592 -32.46 0.85 -14.70
C GLY A 592 -32.48 0.61 -13.19
N GLU A 593 -31.33 0.30 -12.58
CA GLU A 593 -31.20 0.13 -11.13
C GLU A 593 -31.38 1.47 -10.39
N LEU A 594 -30.98 2.60 -10.97
CA LEU A 594 -31.24 3.93 -10.41
C LEU A 594 -32.73 4.29 -10.44
N ALA A 595 -33.41 4.07 -11.58
CA ALA A 595 -34.87 4.24 -11.67
C ALA A 595 -35.60 3.33 -10.67
N ARG A 596 -35.15 2.08 -10.52
CA ARG A 596 -35.68 1.12 -9.54
C ARG A 596 -35.40 1.54 -8.08
N ARG A 597 -34.26 2.17 -7.78
CA ARG A 597 -33.94 2.71 -6.45
C ARG A 597 -34.75 3.96 -6.11
N LEU A 598 -34.86 4.90 -7.04
CA LEU A 598 -35.58 6.16 -6.83
C LEU A 598 -37.11 5.96 -6.83
N GLY A 599 -37.64 5.07 -7.68
CA GLY A 599 -39.07 4.71 -7.71
C GLY A 599 -39.50 3.63 -6.70
N GLY A 600 -38.55 2.88 -6.12
CA GLY A 600 -38.79 1.60 -5.42
C GLY A 600 -39.52 1.65 -4.08
N SER A 601 -40.04 2.81 -3.65
CA SER A 601 -40.71 2.98 -2.34
C SER A 601 -41.99 3.83 -2.40
N GLY A 602 -42.76 3.71 -3.49
CA GLY A 602 -44.18 4.14 -3.54
C GLY A 602 -44.43 5.65 -3.51
N GLY A 603 -43.40 6.47 -3.73
CA GLY A 603 -43.50 7.93 -3.68
C GLY A 603 -42.28 8.69 -4.19
N GLY A 604 -41.48 8.08 -5.06
CA GLY A 604 -40.36 8.73 -5.74
C GLY A 604 -40.81 9.61 -6.91
N PRO A 605 -39.92 10.46 -7.46
CA PRO A 605 -40.24 11.46 -8.48
C PRO A 605 -40.03 10.96 -9.91
N VAL A 606 -39.30 9.85 -10.08
CA VAL A 606 -38.98 9.20 -11.35
C VAL A 606 -39.82 7.93 -11.46
N PRO A 607 -40.37 7.59 -12.65
CA PRO A 607 -41.00 6.29 -12.90
C PRO A 607 -40.11 5.11 -12.48
N ALA A 608 -40.70 4.10 -11.83
CA ALA A 608 -39.97 2.91 -11.37
C ALA A 608 -39.49 1.98 -12.50
N ALA A 609 -39.93 2.26 -13.73
CA ALA A 609 -39.40 1.76 -14.99
C ALA A 609 -39.45 2.89 -16.02
N LEU A 610 -38.38 3.04 -16.81
CA LEU A 610 -38.31 3.93 -17.98
C LEU A 610 -38.70 3.12 -19.22
N ASP A 611 -39.28 3.76 -20.25
CA ASP A 611 -39.52 3.08 -21.54
C ASP A 611 -38.24 2.94 -22.38
N ASP A 612 -38.26 2.13 -23.44
CA ASP A 612 -37.08 1.85 -24.26
C ASP A 612 -36.50 3.12 -24.93
N ALA A 613 -37.31 4.13 -25.23
CA ALA A 613 -36.85 5.38 -25.83
C ALA A 613 -36.32 6.38 -24.78
N GLU A 614 -36.94 6.43 -23.60
CA GLU A 614 -36.41 7.17 -22.45
C GLU A 614 -35.10 6.57 -21.92
N LEU A 615 -34.97 5.24 -21.93
CA LEU A 615 -33.74 4.54 -21.59
C LEU A 615 -32.65 4.76 -22.66
N GLU A 616 -33.00 4.83 -23.94
CA GLU A 616 -32.07 5.23 -25.01
C GLU A 616 -31.64 6.72 -24.85
N GLU A 617 -32.53 7.61 -24.42
CA GLU A 617 -32.17 9.01 -24.13
C GLU A 617 -31.26 9.13 -22.90
N LEU A 618 -31.54 8.37 -21.84
CA LEU A 618 -30.74 8.37 -20.61
C LEU A 618 -29.36 7.70 -20.79
N THR A 619 -29.25 6.67 -21.65
CA THR A 619 -27.95 6.03 -21.95
C THR A 619 -27.08 6.84 -22.93
N ARG A 620 -27.66 7.82 -23.64
CA ARG A 620 -26.92 8.89 -24.34
C ARG A 620 -26.32 9.94 -23.38
N ALA A 621 -26.81 10.07 -22.15
CA ALA A 621 -26.22 10.95 -21.14
C ALA A 621 -24.90 10.36 -20.63
N ARG A 622 -23.79 11.03 -20.95
CA ARG A 622 -22.44 10.47 -20.73
C ARG A 622 -21.86 10.68 -19.35
N THR A 623 -22.43 11.55 -18.51
CA THR A 623 -21.86 11.91 -17.20
C THR A 623 -22.89 11.75 -16.08
N ALA A 624 -22.43 11.52 -14.85
CA ALA A 624 -23.32 11.37 -13.70
C ALA A 624 -24.19 12.63 -13.45
N ALA A 625 -23.66 13.82 -13.71
CA ALA A 625 -24.40 15.08 -13.68
C ALA A 625 -25.46 15.19 -14.79
N ALA A 626 -25.17 14.72 -16.01
CA ALA A 626 -26.14 14.72 -17.10
C ALA A 626 -27.31 13.77 -16.81
N ILE A 627 -27.01 12.57 -16.28
CA ILE A 627 -28.01 11.60 -15.80
C ILE A 627 -28.85 12.23 -14.67
N ALA A 628 -28.21 12.81 -13.66
CA ALA A 628 -28.91 13.43 -12.52
C ALA A 628 -29.84 14.58 -12.93
N ARG A 629 -29.39 15.45 -13.85
CA ARG A 629 -30.17 16.59 -14.34
C ARG A 629 -31.35 16.16 -15.21
N TRP A 630 -31.16 15.21 -16.12
CA TRP A 630 -32.24 14.63 -16.93
C TRP A 630 -33.36 14.02 -16.07
N LEU A 631 -32.99 13.39 -14.94
CA LEU A 631 -33.92 12.84 -13.95
C LEU A 631 -34.58 13.92 -13.08
N ALA A 632 -33.87 15.01 -12.77
CA ALA A 632 -34.40 16.14 -12.01
C ALA A 632 -35.40 16.99 -12.81
N ASP A 633 -35.13 17.24 -14.10
CA ASP A 633 -35.99 17.99 -15.02
C ASP A 633 -37.35 17.31 -15.26
N ARG A 634 -37.48 16.01 -14.90
CA ARG A 634 -38.70 15.21 -15.01
C ARG A 634 -39.45 15.01 -13.67
N ALA A 635 -38.98 15.60 -12.56
CA ALA A 635 -39.58 15.46 -11.24
C ALA A 635 -40.81 16.39 -11.01
N PRO A 636 -41.95 15.90 -10.49
CA PRO A 636 -43.15 16.71 -10.25
C PRO A 636 -43.14 17.48 -8.92
N ALA A 637 -43.73 18.70 -8.92
CA ALA A 637 -43.90 19.53 -7.73
C ALA A 637 -45.09 19.11 -6.83
N SER A 638 -45.01 19.40 -5.53
CA SER A 638 -45.84 18.74 -4.48
C SER A 638 -47.07 19.52 -3.99
N GLY A 639 -48.09 18.79 -3.49
CA GLY A 639 -49.38 19.26 -2.94
C GLY A 639 -50.13 18.13 -2.18
N ALA A 640 -51.22 18.41 -1.43
CA ALA A 640 -51.66 17.54 -0.32
C ALA A 640 -53.17 17.16 -0.20
N ALA A 641 -53.42 15.99 0.42
CA ALA A 641 -54.52 15.58 1.34
C ALA A 641 -55.60 14.52 0.94
N ALA A 642 -55.82 13.54 1.86
CA ALA A 642 -57.00 12.69 2.15
C ALA A 642 -57.48 11.54 1.20
N GLY A 643 -58.05 10.44 1.78
CA GLY A 643 -58.65 9.24 1.13
C GLY A 643 -60.18 9.09 1.33
N PRO A 644 -60.87 7.90 1.30
CA PRO A 644 -60.41 6.49 1.45
C PRO A 644 -60.99 5.46 0.38
N PRO A 645 -61.60 4.24 0.62
CA PRO A 645 -60.91 2.94 0.31
C PRO A 645 -61.70 1.72 -0.33
N VAL A 646 -60.97 0.74 -0.94
CA VAL A 646 -61.28 -0.71 -1.31
C VAL A 646 -62.55 -1.06 -2.17
N PRO A 647 -62.81 -2.31 -2.71
CA PRO A 647 -62.11 -3.64 -2.65
C PRO A 647 -61.98 -4.49 -3.99
N ALA A 648 -61.34 -5.69 -3.89
CA ALA A 648 -61.58 -6.97 -4.66
C ALA A 648 -61.22 -7.06 -6.19
N GLU A 649 -60.91 -8.22 -6.84
CA GLU A 649 -60.63 -9.63 -6.42
C GLU A 649 -59.85 -10.44 -7.52
N LEU A 650 -59.02 -11.43 -7.09
CA LEU A 650 -58.76 -12.85 -7.55
C LEU A 650 -59.17 -13.42 -8.97
N PRO A 651 -58.81 -14.67 -9.41
CA PRO A 651 -57.73 -15.67 -9.05
C PRO A 651 -57.07 -16.48 -10.25
N VAL A 652 -56.25 -17.52 -9.93
CA VAL A 652 -55.86 -18.77 -10.72
C VAL A 652 -55.05 -18.66 -12.03
N ALA A 653 -54.34 -19.67 -12.61
CA ALA A 653 -53.94 -21.08 -12.29
C ALA A 653 -52.81 -21.56 -13.27
N ALA A 654 -52.26 -22.80 -13.30
CA ALA A 654 -51.71 -23.73 -12.27
C ALA A 654 -51.26 -25.10 -12.91
N GLY A 655 -50.03 -25.59 -12.65
CA GLY A 655 -49.55 -26.96 -12.99
C GLY A 655 -48.00 -27.06 -13.01
N ALA A 656 -47.25 -28.09 -12.57
CA ALA A 656 -47.41 -29.57 -12.47
C ALA A 656 -46.99 -30.34 -13.75
N PHE A 657 -46.26 -31.47 -13.75
CA PHE A 657 -45.46 -32.22 -12.73
C PHE A 657 -44.60 -33.30 -13.48
N GLY A 658 -43.47 -33.82 -12.95
CA GLY A 658 -42.80 -34.99 -13.55
C GLY A 658 -41.42 -35.40 -12.95
N ALA A 659 -41.16 -36.71 -12.80
CA ALA A 659 -39.91 -37.36 -12.33
C ALA A 659 -39.75 -38.73 -13.06
N ALA A 660 -38.80 -39.67 -12.84
CA ALA A 660 -37.73 -39.92 -11.84
C ALA A 660 -36.69 -40.96 -12.38
N GLN A 661 -35.66 -41.33 -11.57
CA GLN A 661 -34.73 -42.51 -11.73
C GLN A 661 -33.73 -42.42 -12.92
N GLY A 662 -32.51 -42.99 -12.95
CA GLY A 662 -31.61 -43.80 -12.07
C GLY A 662 -30.30 -44.14 -12.86
N ASP A 663 -29.18 -44.75 -12.41
CA ASP A 663 -28.62 -45.22 -11.12
C ASP A 663 -27.05 -45.38 -11.23
N VAL A 664 -26.33 -45.90 -10.21
CA VAL A 664 -24.85 -45.77 -9.94
C VAL A 664 -24.29 -47.04 -9.19
N PRO A 665 -22.97 -47.44 -9.13
CA PRO A 665 -21.66 -46.95 -9.65
C PRO A 665 -20.87 -47.99 -10.54
N PRO A 666 -19.54 -47.86 -10.79
CA PRO A 666 -18.53 -48.61 -9.98
C PRO A 666 -17.14 -47.91 -9.73
N THR A 667 -16.29 -48.51 -8.86
CA THR A 667 -14.92 -48.07 -8.42
C THR A 667 -13.78 -48.89 -9.10
N TYR A 668 -12.45 -48.68 -8.96
CA TYR A 668 -11.50 -48.03 -8.00
C TYR A 668 -10.48 -47.11 -8.76
N GLY A 669 -9.37 -46.51 -8.28
CA GLY A 669 -8.41 -46.71 -7.15
C GLY A 669 -7.17 -47.55 -7.57
N PRO A 670 -5.93 -47.43 -6.99
CA PRO A 670 -5.58 -46.92 -5.64
C PRO A 670 -4.37 -45.92 -5.58
N VAL A 671 -3.84 -45.66 -4.37
CA VAL A 671 -2.72 -44.74 -4.02
C VAL A 671 -1.38 -45.50 -3.85
N LEU A 672 -0.23 -44.80 -3.97
CA LEU A 672 1.08 -45.24 -3.47
C LEU A 672 1.81 -44.11 -2.67
N PRO A 673 2.74 -44.45 -1.73
CA PRO A 673 3.13 -43.55 -0.64
C PRO A 673 4.54 -42.92 -0.77
N LEU A 674 4.85 -42.01 0.16
CA LEU A 674 6.20 -41.62 0.57
C LEU A 674 6.36 -41.81 2.09
N ALA A 675 7.61 -41.93 2.58
CA ALA A 675 7.94 -42.59 3.85
C ALA A 675 8.39 -41.64 4.98
N ASP A 676 8.34 -42.16 6.22
CA ASP A 676 8.68 -41.49 7.48
C ASP A 676 10.18 -41.16 7.67
N GLY A 677 10.48 -40.33 8.68
CA GLY A 677 11.74 -40.52 9.43
C GLY A 677 12.51 -39.31 9.99
N ALA A 678 11.88 -38.38 10.74
CA ALA A 678 12.61 -37.49 11.65
C ALA A 678 11.70 -36.89 12.75
N GLU A 679 12.00 -37.13 14.03
CA GLU A 679 11.30 -36.50 15.16
C GLU A 679 11.98 -35.18 15.62
N PRO A 680 11.21 -34.11 15.89
CA PRO A 680 11.66 -32.95 16.65
C PRO A 680 11.32 -33.09 18.15
N GLY A 681 12.31 -32.94 19.02
CA GLY A 681 12.11 -32.96 20.48
C GLY A 681 11.41 -31.69 21.03
N PRO A 682 10.93 -31.72 22.29
CA PRO A 682 10.13 -30.64 22.86
C PRO A 682 10.95 -29.38 23.17
N SER A 683 10.55 -28.25 22.59
CA SER A 683 11.04 -26.93 22.99
C SER A 683 10.01 -26.28 23.92
N ALA A 684 10.41 -26.04 25.18
CA ALA A 684 9.55 -25.40 26.17
C ALA A 684 9.61 -23.87 26.05
N TYR A 685 8.45 -23.24 25.86
CA TYR A 685 8.30 -21.80 26.11
C TYR A 685 8.14 -21.56 27.62
N PRO A 686 8.84 -20.58 28.21
CA PRO A 686 8.66 -20.21 29.61
C PRO A 686 7.36 -19.40 29.81
N ASP A 687 6.63 -19.76 30.86
CA ASP A 687 5.41 -19.09 31.32
C ASP A 687 5.75 -17.79 32.09
N PRO A 688 5.24 -16.61 31.70
CA PRO A 688 5.44 -15.35 32.42
C PRO A 688 4.35 -15.12 33.49
N GLY A 689 4.20 -16.07 34.41
CA GLY A 689 3.28 -15.98 35.56
C GLY A 689 3.92 -15.34 36.80
N THR A 690 3.24 -14.36 37.40
CA THR A 690 3.45 -13.77 38.75
C THR A 690 4.85 -13.24 39.14
N GLU A 691 4.94 -11.92 39.34
CA GLU A 691 5.68 -11.36 40.49
C GLU A 691 5.00 -10.07 41.00
N GLU A 692 5.35 -9.61 42.21
CA GLU A 692 4.36 -9.10 43.17
C GLU A 692 4.31 -7.57 43.40
N LEU A 693 3.13 -7.06 43.77
CA LEU A 693 2.84 -5.66 44.06
C LEU A 693 3.34 -5.24 45.47
N ALA A 694 4.61 -4.87 45.60
CA ALA A 694 5.19 -4.39 46.87
C ALA A 694 5.20 -2.84 46.97
N ALA A 695 4.29 -2.27 47.77
CA ALA A 695 4.16 -0.82 47.94
C ALA A 695 5.20 -0.20 48.91
N ARG A 696 5.69 1.00 48.58
CA ARG A 696 6.26 1.95 49.56
C ARG A 696 5.77 3.37 49.31
N SER A 697 5.38 4.04 50.40
CA SER A 697 4.82 5.39 50.41
C SER A 697 5.67 6.35 51.25
N GLY A 698 5.53 7.65 50.98
CA GLY A 698 6.21 8.73 51.72
C GLY A 698 7.48 9.25 51.02
N ALA A 699 7.82 10.54 51.07
CA ALA A 699 7.08 11.67 51.65
C ALA A 699 7.47 12.99 50.94
N ALA A 700 6.83 14.11 51.31
CA ALA A 700 7.00 15.42 50.67
C ALA A 700 8.40 16.06 50.89
N GLY A 701 8.82 16.92 49.95
CA GLY A 701 10.10 17.64 50.03
C GLY A 701 10.34 18.67 48.92
N ASP A 702 9.74 19.85 49.06
CA ASP A 702 10.02 21.12 48.36
C ASP A 702 9.94 22.23 49.44
N PRO A 703 10.65 23.38 49.42
CA PRO A 703 11.24 24.05 48.26
C PRO A 703 12.71 24.52 48.38
N GLY A 704 13.27 25.00 47.26
CA GLY A 704 14.52 25.79 47.21
C GLY A 704 14.59 26.64 45.93
N ALA A 705 14.86 27.95 46.06
CA ALA A 705 14.76 28.92 44.96
C ALA A 705 16.05 29.72 44.72
N GLY A 706 16.23 30.20 43.48
CA GLY A 706 17.35 31.04 43.03
C GLY A 706 18.41 30.25 42.22
N THR A 707 19.12 30.84 41.26
CA THR A 707 19.14 32.24 40.78
C THR A 707 19.37 32.30 39.26
N ALA A 708 18.92 33.38 38.61
CA ALA A 708 19.22 33.64 37.21
C ALA A 708 20.68 34.10 36.98
N GLY A 709 21.19 33.91 35.77
CA GLY A 709 22.46 34.44 35.29
C GLY A 709 22.55 34.34 33.76
N ASP A 710 22.83 35.46 33.09
CA ASP A 710 22.72 35.57 31.62
C ASP A 710 23.90 34.96 30.85
N ALA A 711 23.60 34.33 29.72
CA ALA A 711 24.51 34.16 28.58
C ALA A 711 23.70 34.13 27.28
N ALA A 712 24.06 34.95 26.30
CA ALA A 712 23.29 35.14 25.07
C ALA A 712 23.98 34.58 23.83
N GLY A 713 23.19 34.20 22.81
CA GLY A 713 23.63 34.23 21.41
C GLY A 713 23.67 32.90 20.65
N ALA A 714 22.54 32.46 20.10
CA ALA A 714 22.50 31.63 18.89
C ALA A 714 21.09 31.68 18.23
N ALA A 715 20.85 32.62 17.32
CA ALA A 715 19.57 32.75 16.63
C ALA A 715 19.43 31.73 15.49
N ALA A 716 19.04 30.50 15.81
CA ALA A 716 18.73 29.48 14.81
C ALA A 716 17.52 29.92 13.95
N ARG A 717 17.75 30.15 12.65
CA ARG A 717 16.66 30.42 11.70
C ARG A 717 15.79 29.18 11.55
N ARG A 718 14.55 29.25 12.01
CA ARG A 718 13.52 28.24 11.75
C ARG A 718 13.31 28.11 10.22
N PRO A 719 13.15 26.90 9.67
CA PRO A 719 12.56 26.75 8.34
C PRO A 719 11.13 27.30 8.34
N PRO A 720 10.59 27.74 7.19
CA PRO A 720 9.21 28.18 7.11
C PRO A 720 8.27 27.04 7.50
N ALA A 721 7.22 27.34 8.26
CA ALA A 721 6.16 26.38 8.49
C ALA A 721 5.40 26.16 7.19
N MET A 722 5.23 24.91 6.75
CA MET A 722 4.32 24.58 5.65
C MET A 722 2.93 25.10 6.00
N ALA A 723 2.37 25.93 5.12
CA ALA A 723 1.04 26.46 5.31
C ALA A 723 0.02 25.31 5.16
N ALA A 724 -0.82 25.12 6.17
CA ALA A 724 -1.96 24.21 6.08
C ALA A 724 -3.01 24.82 5.13
N GLY A 725 -2.92 24.46 3.84
CA GLY A 725 -3.96 24.71 2.86
C GLY A 725 -5.26 23.99 3.24
N ALA A 726 -6.40 24.50 2.78
CA ALA A 726 -7.70 23.92 3.12
C ALA A 726 -7.97 22.61 2.34
N ASP A 727 -8.54 21.61 3.02
CA ASP A 727 -8.91 20.34 2.42
C ASP A 727 -10.03 20.48 1.37
N GLY A 728 -9.64 20.48 0.10
CA GLY A 728 -10.42 19.92 -1.00
C GLY A 728 -9.77 18.62 -1.51
N PRO A 729 -10.28 17.99 -2.58
CA PRO A 729 -9.53 16.93 -3.26
C PRO A 729 -8.21 17.53 -3.75
N ALA A 730 -7.09 17.03 -3.23
CA ALA A 730 -5.76 17.49 -3.62
C ALA A 730 -5.43 16.93 -5.02
N GLU A 731 -5.74 17.70 -6.05
CA GLU A 731 -5.33 17.41 -7.43
C GLU A 731 -3.80 17.28 -7.51
N PRO A 732 -3.28 16.35 -8.33
CA PRO A 732 -1.85 16.19 -8.51
C PRO A 732 -1.29 17.39 -9.29
N VAL A 733 -0.68 18.33 -8.58
CA VAL A 733 -0.04 19.51 -9.18
C VAL A 733 1.09 19.05 -10.11
N VAL A 734 0.85 19.16 -11.41
CA VAL A 734 1.83 18.97 -12.49
C VAL A 734 2.59 20.28 -12.70
N ALA A 735 3.91 20.23 -12.84
CA ALA A 735 4.74 21.39 -13.13
C ALA A 735 6.06 21.02 -13.82
N ALA A 736 6.69 22.00 -14.47
CA ALA A 736 8.05 21.88 -14.98
C ALA A 736 9.05 21.50 -13.87
N PRO A 737 10.04 20.65 -14.14
CA PRO A 737 11.01 20.21 -13.13
C PRO A 737 11.98 21.35 -12.76
N ARG A 738 12.26 21.51 -11.47
CA ARG A 738 13.38 22.35 -10.99
C ARG A 738 14.65 21.53 -10.89
N ARG A 739 15.78 22.20 -11.13
CA ARG A 739 17.13 21.63 -11.05
C ARG A 739 17.73 21.85 -9.66
N TYR A 740 18.16 20.76 -9.04
CA TYR A 740 18.88 20.76 -7.78
C TYR A 740 20.20 19.99 -7.89
N ARG A 741 21.19 20.41 -7.10
CA ARG A 741 22.45 19.69 -6.88
C ARG A 741 22.50 19.13 -5.46
N VAL A 742 23.19 18.01 -5.29
CA VAL A 742 23.59 17.54 -3.95
C VAL A 742 24.88 18.26 -3.57
N VAL A 743 24.80 19.20 -2.64
CA VAL A 743 25.97 19.94 -2.14
C VAL A 743 26.36 19.49 -0.74
N ARG A 744 27.65 19.60 -0.43
CA ARG A 744 28.23 19.17 0.84
C ARG A 744 28.04 20.25 1.92
N ALA A 745 27.18 20.00 2.90
CA ALA A 745 26.97 20.91 4.03
C ALA A 745 27.74 20.45 5.27
N ARG A 746 28.32 21.38 6.04
CA ARG A 746 29.07 21.07 7.27
C ARG A 746 28.11 20.80 8.45
N LEU A 747 28.34 19.71 9.17
CA LEU A 747 27.61 19.38 10.40
C LEU A 747 28.26 20.01 11.63
N ALA A 748 27.54 20.02 12.75
CA ALA A 748 28.08 20.42 14.03
C ALA A 748 29.20 19.46 14.50
N SER A 749 30.17 20.02 15.23
CA SER A 749 31.23 19.24 15.90
C SER A 749 30.65 18.41 17.03
N THR A 750 31.24 17.24 17.26
CA THR A 750 30.87 16.24 18.28
C THR A 750 31.75 16.31 19.54
N ALA A 751 32.71 17.24 19.58
CA ALA A 751 33.65 17.38 20.68
C ALA A 751 32.94 17.67 22.02
N GLY A 752 33.13 16.77 23.00
CA GLY A 752 32.61 16.91 24.37
C GLY A 752 31.54 15.88 24.78
N ALA A 753 31.05 15.05 23.87
CA ALA A 753 30.09 13.99 24.19
C ALA A 753 30.76 12.80 24.91
N ALA A 754 30.89 12.88 26.23
CA ALA A 754 31.29 11.75 27.07
C ALA A 754 30.17 10.70 27.11
N ALA A 755 30.26 9.68 26.27
CA ALA A 755 29.35 8.54 26.29
C ALA A 755 29.94 7.41 27.13
N ASP A 756 29.17 6.93 28.11
CA ASP A 756 29.45 5.64 28.72
C ASP A 756 29.00 4.53 27.76
N LEU A 757 29.96 3.71 27.31
CA LEU A 757 29.72 2.54 26.47
C LEU A 757 29.85 1.23 27.26
N ALA A 758 30.01 1.28 28.59
CA ALA A 758 30.19 0.12 29.43
C ALA A 758 29.05 -0.90 29.25
N GLY A 759 29.42 -2.15 28.96
CA GLY A 759 28.48 -3.26 28.75
C GLY A 759 27.70 -3.23 27.43
N THR A 760 27.90 -2.22 26.57
CA THR A 760 27.27 -2.20 25.24
C THR A 760 27.87 -3.25 24.31
N ARG A 761 27.05 -3.89 23.46
CA ARG A 761 27.48 -4.98 22.56
C ARG A 761 27.50 -4.60 21.09
N TRP A 762 28.61 -4.90 20.43
CA TRP A 762 28.93 -4.47 19.06
C TRP A 762 29.43 -5.62 18.20
N VAL A 763 28.98 -5.67 16.94
CA VAL A 763 29.50 -6.61 15.92
C VAL A 763 30.13 -5.84 14.76
N LEU A 764 31.36 -6.23 14.39
CA LEU A 764 32.12 -5.64 13.29
C LEU A 764 32.14 -6.62 12.10
N LEU A 765 31.43 -6.30 11.01
CA LEU A 765 31.24 -7.17 9.86
C LEU A 765 32.24 -6.86 8.74
N GLY A 766 33.30 -7.66 8.66
CA GLY A 766 34.47 -7.43 7.80
C GLY A 766 35.51 -6.50 8.44
N ASP A 767 36.58 -6.22 7.71
CA ASP A 767 37.81 -5.56 8.21
C ASP A 767 38.37 -4.47 7.27
N GLY A 768 37.56 -4.01 6.31
CA GLY A 768 38.02 -3.16 5.21
C GLY A 768 38.84 -3.93 4.16
N ALA A 769 39.37 -3.21 3.18
CA ALA A 769 40.29 -3.71 2.16
C ALA A 769 41.26 -2.62 1.71
N GLY A 770 42.32 -3.00 0.99
CA GLY A 770 43.37 -2.06 0.59
C GLY A 770 44.10 -1.48 1.80
N SER A 771 44.36 -0.17 1.78
CA SER A 771 44.94 0.59 2.91
C SER A 771 44.16 0.49 4.22
N TRP A 772 42.86 0.17 4.16
CA TRP A 772 41.95 0.13 5.30
C TRP A 772 41.91 -1.22 6.05
N ARG A 773 42.67 -2.23 5.61
CA ARG A 773 42.72 -3.55 6.26
C ARG A 773 43.24 -3.44 7.69
N GLY A 774 42.48 -3.96 8.66
CA GLY A 774 42.77 -3.90 10.09
C GLY A 774 41.82 -3.00 10.87
N THR A 775 40.92 -2.27 10.20
CA THR A 775 40.01 -1.30 10.83
C THR A 775 39.11 -1.94 11.89
N ALA A 776 38.78 -3.24 11.76
CA ALA A 776 38.00 -3.94 12.79
C ALA A 776 38.82 -4.17 14.08
N GLY A 777 40.12 -4.44 13.95
CA GLY A 777 41.02 -4.64 15.08
C GLY A 777 41.24 -3.35 15.88
N GLU A 778 41.43 -2.23 15.20
CA GLU A 778 41.60 -0.91 15.86
C GLU A 778 40.28 -0.43 16.49
N LEU A 779 39.15 -0.52 15.78
CA LEU A 779 37.85 -0.11 16.32
C LEU A 779 37.40 -1.01 17.48
N GLY A 780 37.69 -2.31 17.43
CA GLY A 780 37.46 -3.24 18.54
C GLY A 780 38.25 -2.86 19.80
N GLN A 781 39.52 -2.44 19.65
CA GLN A 781 40.34 -1.96 20.76
C GLN A 781 39.81 -0.63 21.34
N LEU A 782 39.42 0.34 20.51
CA LEU A 782 38.83 1.60 20.97
C LEU A 782 37.51 1.38 21.71
N LEU A 783 36.65 0.48 21.22
CA LEU A 783 35.40 0.10 21.89
C LEU A 783 35.67 -0.58 23.25
N ALA A 784 36.61 -1.54 23.30
CA ALA A 784 36.99 -2.22 24.53
C ALA A 784 37.60 -1.27 25.59
N ALA A 785 38.40 -0.29 25.16
CA ALA A 785 38.97 0.74 26.03
C ALA A 785 37.89 1.63 26.71
N HIS A 786 36.69 1.71 26.12
CA HIS A 786 35.53 2.42 26.67
C HIS A 786 34.48 1.46 27.27
N GLY A 787 34.86 0.22 27.61
CA GLY A 787 34.03 -0.75 28.34
C GLY A 787 33.01 -1.51 27.49
N ALA A 788 33.00 -1.32 26.17
CA ALA A 788 32.11 -2.04 25.26
C ALA A 788 32.66 -3.42 24.88
N GLN A 789 31.77 -4.36 24.57
CA GLN A 789 32.11 -5.68 24.05
C GLN A 789 31.99 -5.66 22.52
N ALA A 790 33.11 -5.77 21.82
CA ALA A 790 33.16 -5.80 20.36
C ALA A 790 33.60 -7.17 19.83
N VAL A 791 32.86 -7.72 18.86
CA VAL A 791 33.17 -9.00 18.21
C VAL A 791 33.30 -8.80 16.70
N SER A 792 34.46 -9.14 16.14
CA SER A 792 34.67 -9.17 14.68
C SER A 792 34.13 -10.47 14.08
N ALA A 793 33.31 -10.37 13.04
CA ALA A 793 32.65 -11.49 12.40
C ALA A 793 32.74 -11.43 10.87
N ALA A 794 32.53 -12.58 10.23
CA ALA A 794 32.66 -12.73 8.78
C ALA A 794 31.53 -11.98 8.02
N PRO A 795 31.81 -11.38 6.84
CA PRO A 795 30.81 -10.64 6.07
C PRO A 795 29.59 -11.44 5.59
N ALA A 796 29.71 -12.76 5.48
CA ALA A 796 28.74 -13.63 4.79
C ALA A 796 28.24 -14.76 5.70
N GLY A 797 26.97 -15.14 5.53
CA GLY A 797 26.34 -16.30 6.19
C GLY A 797 26.20 -16.23 7.71
N THR A 798 26.67 -15.15 8.35
CA THR A 798 26.74 -15.02 9.81
C THR A 798 25.58 -14.17 10.32
N ASP A 799 24.79 -14.71 11.25
CA ASP A 799 23.81 -13.94 12.01
C ASP A 799 24.54 -13.12 13.10
N PRO A 800 24.44 -11.78 13.11
CA PRO A 800 25.06 -10.94 14.13
C PRO A 800 24.56 -11.24 15.55
N ALA A 801 23.29 -11.61 15.72
CA ALA A 801 22.70 -11.88 17.03
C ALA A 801 23.12 -13.26 17.59
N ALA A 802 23.30 -14.25 16.71
CA ALA A 802 23.86 -15.55 17.07
C ALA A 802 25.33 -15.44 17.51
N SER A 803 26.06 -14.47 16.95
CA SER A 803 27.48 -14.22 17.25
C SER A 803 27.72 -13.44 18.56
N SER A 804 26.68 -12.82 19.13
CA SER A 804 26.78 -11.92 20.29
C SER A 804 26.12 -12.44 21.58
N GLY A 805 25.42 -13.58 21.52
CA GLY A 805 24.74 -14.15 22.68
C GLY A 805 23.63 -13.26 23.25
N GLY A 806 22.92 -12.52 22.40
CA GLY A 806 21.77 -11.68 22.80
C GLY A 806 21.74 -10.29 22.14
N PRO A 807 20.81 -9.41 22.58
CA PRO A 807 20.52 -8.14 21.92
C PRO A 807 21.74 -7.21 21.82
N LEU A 808 21.85 -6.57 20.64
CA LEU A 808 22.95 -5.73 20.21
C LEU A 808 22.66 -4.24 20.45
N ASP A 809 23.69 -3.48 20.81
CA ASP A 809 23.63 -2.02 20.79
C ASP A 809 23.99 -1.48 19.40
N GLY A 810 24.94 -2.11 18.70
CA GLY A 810 25.28 -1.69 17.35
C GLY A 810 25.96 -2.72 16.46
N VAL A 811 25.92 -2.44 15.16
CA VAL A 811 26.64 -3.19 14.12
C VAL A 811 27.38 -2.21 13.22
N VAL A 812 28.62 -2.53 12.86
CA VAL A 812 29.46 -1.74 11.94
C VAL A 812 29.87 -2.61 10.76
N VAL A 813 29.43 -2.27 9.56
CA VAL A 813 29.71 -3.01 8.32
C VAL A 813 30.91 -2.37 7.62
N LEU A 814 32.10 -2.92 7.85
CA LEU A 814 33.36 -2.51 7.21
C LEU A 814 33.57 -3.18 5.84
N SER A 815 32.66 -4.07 5.44
CA SER A 815 32.76 -4.86 4.21
C SER A 815 32.68 -4.05 2.90
N ALA A 816 32.23 -2.79 2.95
CA ALA A 816 32.21 -1.85 1.82
C ALA A 816 33.40 -0.87 1.81
N LEU A 817 34.19 -0.80 2.90
CA LEU A 817 35.30 0.15 3.02
C LEU A 817 36.52 -0.32 2.23
N GLY A 818 36.95 0.49 1.26
CA GLY A 818 38.29 0.45 0.65
C GLY A 818 38.37 0.36 -0.88
N GLU A 819 39.54 0.77 -1.36
CA GLU A 819 39.81 1.34 -2.70
C GLU A 819 39.51 0.41 -3.88
N SER A 820 39.63 -0.90 -3.67
CA SER A 820 39.62 -1.90 -4.75
C SER A 820 39.04 -3.24 -4.29
N GLY A 821 38.66 -4.06 -5.27
CA GLY A 821 37.97 -5.35 -5.07
C GLY A 821 36.59 -5.38 -5.76
N PRO A 822 35.84 -6.48 -5.63
CA PRO A 822 34.49 -6.58 -6.19
C PRO A 822 33.52 -5.61 -5.51
N PRO A 823 32.44 -5.17 -6.20
CA PRO A 823 31.35 -4.40 -5.62
C PRO A 823 30.76 -5.04 -4.35
N PHE A 824 30.50 -4.23 -3.34
CA PHE A 824 29.84 -4.66 -2.11
C PHE A 824 28.38 -5.05 -2.38
N LEU A 825 27.65 -4.27 -3.17
CA LEU A 825 26.29 -4.61 -3.60
C LEU A 825 26.29 -5.29 -4.98
N PRO A 826 25.44 -6.30 -5.21
CA PRO A 826 24.33 -6.74 -4.34
C PRO A 826 24.72 -7.72 -3.22
N ALA A 827 25.94 -8.29 -3.23
CA ALA A 827 26.33 -9.41 -2.36
C ALA A 827 26.32 -9.13 -0.83
N GLY A 828 26.46 -7.86 -0.43
CA GLY A 828 26.43 -7.42 0.96
C GLY A 828 25.04 -7.18 1.53
N PHE A 829 23.99 -7.14 0.70
CA PHE A 829 22.62 -6.92 1.16
C PHE A 829 22.14 -7.91 2.24
N PRO A 830 22.38 -9.23 2.14
CA PRO A 830 21.98 -10.18 3.18
C PRO A 830 22.56 -9.86 4.57
N ALA A 831 23.78 -9.32 4.65
CA ALA A 831 24.42 -8.95 5.91
C ALA A 831 23.78 -7.70 6.53
N VAL A 832 23.48 -6.68 5.72
CA VAL A 832 22.75 -5.46 6.15
C VAL A 832 21.34 -5.84 6.63
N ARG A 833 20.64 -6.73 5.90
CA ARG A 833 19.32 -7.24 6.28
C ARG A 833 19.37 -8.05 7.58
N ALA A 834 20.37 -8.91 7.78
CA ALA A 834 20.56 -9.68 9.02
C ALA A 834 20.85 -8.75 10.21
N ALA A 835 21.71 -7.73 10.02
CA ALA A 835 21.98 -6.73 11.04
C ALA A 835 20.71 -5.96 11.47
N LEU A 836 19.85 -5.56 10.51
CA LEU A 836 18.58 -4.87 10.82
C LEU A 836 17.58 -5.77 11.57
N ARG A 837 17.49 -7.06 11.22
CA ARG A 837 16.64 -8.04 11.94
C ARG A 837 17.09 -8.28 13.39
N GLY A 838 18.37 -8.09 13.70
CA GLY A 838 18.89 -8.11 15.07
C GLY A 838 18.44 -6.94 15.95
N ALA A 839 17.64 -6.01 15.39
CA ALA A 839 17.13 -4.81 16.05
C ALA A 839 18.17 -3.98 16.87
N PRO A 840 19.39 -3.73 16.34
CA PRO A 840 20.39 -2.95 17.04
C PRO A 840 19.94 -1.50 17.19
N ARG A 841 20.44 -0.77 18.20
CA ARG A 841 20.16 0.66 18.35
C ARG A 841 20.85 1.50 17.25
N ARG A 842 21.98 1.02 16.73
CA ARG A 842 22.82 1.72 15.72
C ARG A 842 23.27 0.75 14.62
N LEU A 843 23.25 1.18 13.36
CA LEU A 843 23.83 0.44 12.24
C LEU A 843 24.68 1.39 11.38
N LEU A 844 25.99 1.20 11.38
CA LEU A 844 26.91 1.91 10.50
C LEU A 844 27.26 1.04 9.30
N VAL A 845 27.19 1.59 8.09
CA VAL A 845 27.77 0.98 6.89
C VAL A 845 28.88 1.88 6.39
N VAL A 846 30.11 1.38 6.40
CA VAL A 846 31.31 2.20 6.21
C VAL A 846 31.84 2.04 4.81
N ARG A 847 32.11 3.16 4.15
CA ARG A 847 32.70 3.23 2.81
C ARG A 847 33.81 4.27 2.74
N GLU A 848 34.52 4.27 1.62
CA GLU A 848 35.39 5.36 1.23
C GLU A 848 34.58 6.55 0.69
N ALA A 849 35.10 7.77 0.83
CA ALA A 849 34.55 8.98 0.23
C ALA A 849 34.71 8.99 -1.31
N GLY A 850 33.99 9.90 -1.97
CA GLY A 850 33.95 9.95 -3.44
C GLY A 850 33.16 8.80 -4.06
N TYR A 851 33.53 8.45 -5.30
CA TYR A 851 32.74 7.64 -6.23
C TYR A 851 33.33 6.23 -6.48
N GLY A 852 33.88 5.60 -5.44
CA GLY A 852 34.52 4.28 -5.54
C GLY A 852 33.53 3.17 -5.97
N VAL A 853 33.81 2.53 -7.11
CA VAL A 853 33.00 1.43 -7.70
C VAL A 853 32.67 0.33 -6.69
N ARG A 854 33.57 0.05 -5.74
CA ARG A 854 33.35 -0.99 -4.71
C ARG A 854 32.22 -0.67 -3.73
N ALA A 855 31.99 0.60 -3.40
CA ALA A 855 30.97 1.03 -2.45
C ALA A 855 29.68 1.56 -3.11
N ALA A 856 29.59 1.50 -4.44
CA ALA A 856 28.44 1.94 -5.22
C ALA A 856 27.11 1.36 -4.71
N GLY A 857 26.10 2.21 -4.56
CA GLY A 857 24.77 1.83 -4.07
C GLY A 857 24.60 1.82 -2.54
N THR A 858 25.68 2.02 -1.77
CA THR A 858 25.62 1.98 -0.29
C THR A 858 24.81 3.14 0.29
N ASP A 859 24.90 4.33 -0.28
CA ASP A 859 24.16 5.50 0.19
C ASP A 859 22.65 5.33 -0.08
N GLY A 860 22.30 4.82 -1.27
CA GLY A 860 20.91 4.55 -1.63
C GLY A 860 20.26 3.48 -0.74
N LEU A 861 20.97 2.38 -0.49
CA LEU A 861 20.54 1.34 0.46
C LEU A 861 20.28 1.92 1.86
N VAL A 862 21.23 2.70 2.37
CA VAL A 862 21.14 3.25 3.73
C VAL A 862 20.06 4.32 3.86
N ARG A 863 19.90 5.23 2.88
CA ARG A 863 18.86 6.27 2.92
C ARG A 863 17.44 5.66 2.91
N SER A 864 17.24 4.52 2.23
CA SER A 864 15.98 3.75 2.32
C SER A 864 15.86 3.00 3.65
N ALA A 865 16.93 2.35 4.14
CA ALA A 865 16.92 1.67 5.43
C ALA A 865 16.60 2.61 6.61
N ALA A 866 17.11 3.84 6.61
CA ALA A 866 16.79 4.85 7.63
C ALA A 866 15.30 5.29 7.62
N ARG A 867 14.59 5.14 6.49
CA ARG A 867 13.13 5.35 6.39
C ARG A 867 12.31 4.11 6.75
N GLU A 868 12.90 2.93 6.66
CA GLU A 868 12.24 1.67 7.02
C GLU A 868 12.31 1.40 8.53
N TYR A 869 13.44 1.76 9.15
CA TYR A 869 13.75 1.52 10.56
C TYR A 869 14.00 2.83 11.33
N PRO A 870 13.01 3.74 11.48
CA PRO A 870 13.20 5.04 12.15
C PRO A 870 13.54 4.93 13.66
N GLY A 871 13.36 3.75 14.26
CA GLY A 871 13.82 3.44 15.62
C GLY A 871 15.30 3.03 15.73
N VAL A 872 16.01 2.88 14.60
CA VAL A 872 17.43 2.51 14.52
C VAL A 872 18.22 3.67 13.94
N ALA A 873 19.35 4.03 14.56
CA ALA A 873 20.27 5.00 13.97
C ALA A 873 21.08 4.34 12.85
N VAL A 874 20.48 4.23 11.66
CA VAL A 874 21.13 3.72 10.44
C VAL A 874 21.88 4.85 9.75
N ARG A 875 23.19 4.69 9.52
CA ARG A 875 24.07 5.70 8.91
C ARG A 875 25.12 5.10 8.00
N CYS A 876 25.38 5.74 6.86
CA CYS A 876 26.53 5.49 6.03
C CYS A 876 27.63 6.46 6.45
N VAL A 877 28.84 5.95 6.69
CA VAL A 877 30.00 6.77 7.03
C VAL A 877 31.00 6.67 5.89
N ALA A 878 31.20 7.79 5.19
CA ALA A 878 32.16 7.92 4.12
C ALA A 878 33.47 8.49 4.67
N LEU A 879 34.55 7.71 4.63
CA LEU A 879 35.87 8.08 5.13
C LEU A 879 36.76 8.63 4.02
N ASP A 880 37.34 9.81 4.24
CA ASP A 880 38.27 10.46 3.33
C ASP A 880 39.65 9.74 3.27
N PRO A 881 40.10 9.23 2.12
CA PRO A 881 41.44 8.66 1.96
C PRO A 881 42.56 9.70 2.13
N GLY A 882 42.27 11.00 2.01
CA GLY A 882 43.20 12.10 2.27
C GLY A 882 43.37 12.46 3.76
N GLY A 883 42.71 11.74 4.67
CA GLY A 883 42.83 11.93 6.12
C GLY A 883 44.07 11.29 6.74
N PRO A 884 44.04 10.97 8.05
CA PRO A 884 45.00 10.08 8.70
C PRO A 884 44.85 8.64 8.16
N GLY A 885 45.31 8.43 6.91
CA GLY A 885 45.00 7.27 6.09
C GLY A 885 45.54 5.96 6.64
N GLY A 886 44.65 5.17 7.25
CA GLY A 886 44.94 3.84 7.75
C GLY A 886 43.92 3.37 8.80
N PRO A 887 44.06 2.13 9.29
CA PRO A 887 43.10 1.49 10.20
C PRO A 887 42.79 2.27 11.49
N ALA A 888 43.82 2.88 12.10
CA ALA A 888 43.66 3.64 13.34
C ALA A 888 42.84 4.93 13.14
N GLY A 889 43.19 5.74 12.14
CA GLY A 889 42.44 6.97 11.83
C GLY A 889 41.01 6.69 11.35
N ALA A 890 40.80 5.57 10.66
CA ALA A 890 39.46 5.07 10.33
C ALA A 890 38.67 4.70 11.60
N ALA A 891 39.28 3.96 12.52
CA ALA A 891 38.66 3.56 13.78
C ALA A 891 38.35 4.77 14.68
N GLU A 892 39.22 5.76 14.78
CA GLU A 892 38.97 7.03 15.50
C GLU A 892 37.78 7.79 14.90
N ALA A 893 37.79 8.00 13.58
CA ALA A 893 36.71 8.72 12.88
C ALA A 893 35.36 8.00 12.98
N LEU A 894 35.36 6.66 13.00
CA LEU A 894 34.17 5.83 13.24
C LEU A 894 33.73 5.90 14.70
N PHE A 895 34.65 5.83 15.66
CA PHE A 895 34.34 5.91 17.08
C PHE A 895 33.69 7.26 17.43
N GLU A 896 34.23 8.38 16.93
CA GLU A 896 33.56 9.68 17.04
C GLU A 896 32.16 9.70 16.42
N GLU A 897 31.95 8.99 15.30
CA GLU A 897 30.66 8.91 14.61
C GLU A 897 29.66 7.99 15.33
N LEU A 898 30.14 7.02 16.13
CA LEU A 898 29.35 6.28 17.10
C LEU A 898 28.91 7.16 18.27
N LEU A 899 29.75 8.11 18.70
CA LEU A 899 29.37 9.09 19.74
C LEU A 899 28.49 10.23 19.18
N ALA A 900 28.48 10.44 17.87
CA ALA A 900 27.74 11.50 17.22
C ALA A 900 26.22 11.35 17.33
N GLY A 901 25.57 12.41 17.82
CA GLY A 901 24.13 12.64 17.64
C GLY A 901 23.78 13.09 16.22
N GLY A 902 22.48 13.25 15.97
CA GLY A 902 21.91 13.59 14.66
C GLY A 902 21.26 12.38 13.97
N SER A 903 20.40 12.65 12.98
CA SER A 903 19.63 11.65 12.22
C SER A 903 20.02 11.59 10.74
N GLU A 904 21.20 12.11 10.39
CA GLU A 904 21.71 12.13 9.02
C GLU A 904 22.04 10.69 8.56
N PRO A 905 21.42 10.19 7.48
CA PRO A 905 21.64 8.82 7.00
C PRO A 905 22.96 8.65 6.26
N VAL A 906 23.61 9.75 5.84
CA VAL A 906 24.94 9.74 5.22
C VAL A 906 25.76 10.86 5.85
N VAL A 907 26.96 10.52 6.33
CA VAL A 907 27.92 11.47 6.89
C VAL A 907 29.29 11.23 6.27
N GLU A 908 29.91 12.29 5.77
CA GLU A 908 31.27 12.29 5.24
C GLU A 908 32.26 12.84 6.28
N ARG A 909 33.29 12.06 6.59
CA ARG A 909 34.36 12.35 7.54
C ARG A 909 35.63 12.77 6.79
N THR A 910 36.07 14.01 6.97
CA THR A 910 37.35 14.54 6.47
C THR A 910 38.14 15.18 7.63
N PRO A 911 39.44 15.51 7.44
CA PRO A 911 40.17 16.39 8.37
C PRO A 911 39.50 17.75 8.61
N ALA A 912 38.69 18.25 7.67
CA ALA A 912 37.90 19.47 7.84
C ALA A 912 36.66 19.28 8.74
N GLY A 913 36.33 18.05 9.13
CA GLY A 913 35.24 17.69 10.05
C GLY A 913 34.16 16.82 9.41
N ARG A 914 32.96 16.88 10.01
CA ARG A 914 31.77 16.12 9.61
C ARG A 914 30.90 16.91 8.62
N PHE A 915 30.39 16.25 7.60
CA PHE A 915 29.54 16.85 6.57
C PHE A 915 28.40 15.90 6.15
N ALA A 916 27.33 16.42 5.56
CA ALA A 916 26.23 15.64 4.99
C ALA A 916 25.87 16.12 3.57
N PRO A 917 25.35 15.24 2.69
CA PRO A 917 24.78 15.63 1.41
C PRO A 917 23.45 16.37 1.62
N VAL A 918 23.32 17.56 1.02
CA VAL A 918 22.14 18.42 1.15
C VAL A 918 21.67 18.86 -0.23
N LEU A 919 20.37 18.67 -0.51
CA LEU A 919 19.76 19.07 -1.78
C LEU A 919 19.54 20.59 -1.83
N THR A 920 20.14 21.26 -2.80
CA THR A 920 20.10 22.72 -2.98
C THR A 920 19.72 23.08 -4.41
N GLU A 921 18.80 24.03 -4.59
CA GLU A 921 18.33 24.47 -5.90
C GLU A 921 19.47 25.20 -6.65
N ALA A 922 19.65 24.85 -7.93
CA ALA A 922 20.79 25.28 -8.73
C ALA A 922 20.40 25.39 -10.22
N PRO A 923 19.59 26.40 -10.59
CA PRO A 923 19.05 26.55 -11.95
C PRO A 923 20.15 26.85 -12.98
N LEU A 924 19.89 26.51 -14.24
CA LEU A 924 20.78 26.71 -15.40
C LEU A 924 20.92 28.18 -15.87
N GLY A 925 20.42 29.14 -15.09
CA GLY A 925 20.44 30.57 -15.43
C GLY A 925 19.50 30.97 -16.57
N PRO A 926 19.55 32.25 -17.01
CA PRO A 926 18.56 32.80 -17.93
C PRO A 926 18.50 32.14 -19.31
N LEU A 927 19.64 31.73 -19.89
CA LEU A 927 19.69 31.16 -21.25
C LEU A 927 18.80 29.90 -21.39
N ALA A 928 18.86 29.00 -20.41
CA ALA A 928 18.01 27.81 -20.36
C ALA A 928 16.59 28.09 -19.82
N GLY A 929 16.38 29.23 -19.15
CA GLY A 929 15.09 29.62 -18.56
C GLY A 929 14.21 30.49 -19.45
N THR A 930 14.77 31.20 -20.44
CA THR A 930 14.02 31.96 -21.45
C THR A 930 14.00 31.29 -22.82
N GLY A 931 14.82 30.27 -23.02
CA GLY A 931 15.14 29.69 -24.32
C GLY A 931 16.14 30.56 -25.09
N ALA A 932 17.28 29.98 -25.46
CA ALA A 932 18.23 30.59 -26.39
C ALA A 932 17.81 30.34 -27.86
N GLY A 933 16.53 30.60 -28.15
CA GLY A 933 15.86 30.28 -29.41
C GLY A 933 14.35 30.55 -29.29
N PRO A 934 13.56 30.41 -30.38
CA PRO A 934 12.11 30.42 -30.28
C PRO A 934 11.64 29.27 -29.36
N ALA A 935 10.64 29.52 -28.52
CA ALA A 935 10.24 28.63 -27.43
C ALA A 935 9.46 27.39 -27.90
N GLY A 936 10.12 26.48 -28.62
CA GLY A 936 9.53 25.24 -29.12
C GLY A 936 10.54 24.14 -29.48
N GLU A 937 10.10 22.89 -29.32
CA GLU A 937 10.65 21.66 -29.91
C GLU A 937 12.11 21.25 -29.58
N GLY A 938 12.93 22.11 -28.95
CA GLY A 938 14.26 21.76 -28.42
C GLY A 938 15.40 21.73 -29.45
N ALA A 939 15.19 22.28 -30.65
CA ALA A 939 16.18 22.25 -31.73
C ALA A 939 17.48 23.01 -31.40
N ALA A 940 17.41 24.11 -30.64
CA ALA A 940 18.58 24.88 -30.23
C ALA A 940 19.49 24.08 -29.27
N GLU A 941 18.90 23.31 -28.35
CA GLU A 941 19.62 22.39 -27.49
C GLU A 941 20.29 21.26 -28.27
N ALA A 942 19.65 20.74 -29.32
CA ALA A 942 20.25 19.73 -30.20
C ALA A 942 21.45 20.28 -31.00
N GLU A 943 21.34 21.50 -31.54
CA GLU A 943 22.45 22.19 -32.23
C GLU A 943 23.62 22.46 -31.26
N ALA A 944 23.34 22.94 -30.04
CA ALA A 944 24.35 23.14 -29.00
C ALA A 944 25.06 21.84 -28.56
N LEU A 945 24.42 20.67 -28.74
CA LEU A 945 25.01 19.35 -28.50
C LEU A 945 25.78 18.78 -29.69
N GLY A 946 25.79 19.48 -30.83
CA GLY A 946 26.37 18.97 -32.08
C GLY A 946 25.60 17.79 -32.68
N LEU A 947 24.32 17.62 -32.34
CA LEU A 947 23.49 16.54 -32.87
C LEU A 947 22.84 16.93 -34.20
N ASP A 948 22.94 16.04 -35.18
CA ASP A 948 22.40 16.22 -36.52
C ASP A 948 21.57 14.98 -36.98
N ARG A 949 21.07 15.04 -38.21
CA ARG A 949 20.23 14.01 -38.84
C ARG A 949 20.93 12.64 -39.03
N ASP A 950 22.26 12.63 -38.99
CA ASP A 950 23.13 11.49 -39.27
C ASP A 950 23.87 11.00 -38.01
N SER A 951 23.83 11.77 -36.92
CA SER A 951 24.18 11.36 -35.55
C SER A 951 23.39 10.12 -35.10
N VAL A 952 24.01 9.33 -34.24
CA VAL A 952 23.49 8.05 -33.74
C VAL A 952 23.46 8.06 -32.21
N VAL A 953 22.27 7.96 -31.63
CA VAL A 953 22.06 7.84 -30.19
C VAL A 953 21.56 6.44 -29.84
N VAL A 954 22.27 5.76 -28.93
CA VAL A 954 21.93 4.42 -28.47
C VAL A 954 21.24 4.49 -27.12
N VAL A 955 20.07 3.87 -26.98
CA VAL A 955 19.25 3.97 -25.76
C VAL A 955 18.90 2.60 -25.21
N VAL A 956 19.37 2.30 -24.00
CA VAL A 956 19.26 0.99 -23.35
C VAL A 956 18.12 0.97 -22.35
N GLY A 957 17.18 0.04 -22.54
CA GLY A 957 16.02 -0.16 -21.68
C GLY A 957 14.95 0.94 -21.78
N GLY A 958 14.85 1.59 -22.95
CA GLY A 958 14.10 2.85 -23.11
C GLY A 958 12.86 2.84 -24.02
N ALA A 959 12.45 1.70 -24.57
CA ALA A 959 11.38 1.61 -25.57
C ALA A 959 9.93 1.63 -25.01
N ARG A 960 9.76 2.12 -23.76
CA ARG A 960 8.50 2.20 -23.00
C ARG A 960 8.62 3.34 -21.96
N GLY A 961 7.50 3.92 -21.52
CA GLY A 961 7.46 4.91 -20.42
C GLY A 961 8.25 6.20 -20.67
N ILE A 962 8.74 6.85 -19.61
CA ILE A 962 9.38 8.18 -19.69
C ILE A 962 10.52 8.28 -20.72
N THR A 963 11.28 7.20 -20.91
CA THR A 963 12.40 7.19 -21.85
C THR A 963 11.94 7.25 -23.29
N ALA A 964 10.75 6.72 -23.62
CA ALA A 964 10.16 6.84 -24.94
C ALA A 964 9.81 8.31 -25.27
N ARG A 965 9.29 9.09 -24.29
CA ARG A 965 9.05 10.54 -24.48
C ARG A 965 10.36 11.31 -24.67
N CYS A 966 11.38 11.04 -23.84
CA CYS A 966 12.70 11.64 -24.00
C CYS A 966 13.33 11.33 -25.37
N VAL A 967 13.17 10.09 -25.86
CA VAL A 967 13.59 9.66 -27.20
C VAL A 967 12.81 10.36 -28.31
N ALA A 968 11.50 10.52 -28.17
CA ALA A 968 10.67 11.22 -29.15
C ALA A 968 11.04 12.71 -29.26
N VAL A 969 11.25 13.40 -28.13
CA VAL A 969 11.67 14.81 -28.10
C VAL A 969 13.09 14.99 -28.66
N LEU A 970 14.03 14.12 -28.30
CA LEU A 970 15.37 14.10 -28.90
C LEU A 970 15.35 13.88 -30.42
N ALA A 971 14.46 13.00 -30.90
CA ALA A 971 14.27 12.75 -32.32
C ALA A 971 13.58 13.91 -33.06
N ALA A 972 12.62 14.60 -32.44
CA ALA A 972 12.00 15.81 -33.02
C ALA A 972 13.04 16.93 -33.18
N ALA A 973 13.82 17.18 -32.12
CA ALA A 973 14.83 18.23 -32.06
C ALA A 973 15.98 18.02 -33.06
N ALA A 974 16.61 16.84 -33.06
CA ALA A 974 17.81 16.56 -33.85
C ALA A 974 17.56 15.85 -35.20
N ARG A 975 16.41 15.16 -35.33
CA ARG A 975 16.10 14.21 -36.43
C ARG A 975 17.15 13.12 -36.63
N CYS A 976 17.89 12.82 -35.57
CA CYS A 976 18.96 11.84 -35.52
C CYS A 976 18.46 10.38 -35.65
N ARG A 977 19.40 9.44 -35.71
CA ARG A 977 19.12 8.01 -35.65
C ARG A 977 19.13 7.52 -34.20
N ILE A 978 18.05 6.83 -33.80
CA ILE A 978 17.89 6.16 -32.52
C ILE A 978 18.02 4.65 -32.70
N GLU A 979 18.92 4.02 -31.94
CA GLU A 979 19.03 2.56 -31.81
C GLU A 979 18.60 2.16 -30.38
N LEU A 980 17.40 1.57 -30.26
CA LEU A 980 16.83 1.12 -29.00
C LEU A 980 17.28 -0.31 -28.68
N LEU A 981 17.83 -0.53 -27.49
CA LEU A 981 18.19 -1.86 -26.99
C LEU A 981 17.27 -2.25 -25.83
N GLY A 982 16.67 -3.45 -25.87
CA GLY A 982 15.76 -3.91 -24.80
C GLY A 982 15.46 -5.40 -24.85
N ARG A 983 14.84 -5.95 -23.80
CA ARG A 983 14.62 -7.42 -23.66
C ARG A 983 13.37 -7.96 -24.36
N THR A 984 12.46 -7.10 -24.81
CA THR A 984 11.25 -7.54 -25.53
C THR A 984 11.65 -8.16 -26.87
N PRO A 985 11.29 -9.41 -27.17
CA PRO A 985 11.54 -10.01 -28.48
C PRO A 985 10.86 -9.23 -29.60
N VAL A 986 11.54 -9.07 -30.73
CA VAL A 986 10.95 -8.46 -31.94
C VAL A 986 9.91 -9.42 -32.53
N PRO A 987 8.70 -8.96 -32.92
CA PRO A 987 7.73 -9.80 -33.64
C PRO A 987 8.33 -10.38 -34.93
N ALA A 988 8.07 -11.67 -35.19
CA ALA A 988 8.55 -12.36 -36.40
C ALA A 988 7.73 -12.03 -37.68
N GLY A 989 6.76 -11.13 -37.57
CA GLY A 989 5.81 -10.74 -38.60
C GLY A 989 4.82 -9.69 -38.06
N PRO A 990 3.79 -9.29 -38.84
CA PRO A 990 2.71 -8.45 -38.34
C PRO A 990 1.95 -9.14 -37.19
N GLU A 991 1.28 -8.35 -36.34
CA GLU A 991 0.42 -8.90 -35.29
C GLU A 991 -0.78 -9.65 -35.90
N ASP A 992 -1.25 -10.69 -35.21
CA ASP A 992 -2.46 -11.42 -35.60
C ASP A 992 -3.68 -10.47 -35.52
N PRO A 993 -4.50 -10.33 -36.57
CA PRO A 993 -5.70 -9.49 -36.53
C PRO A 993 -6.65 -9.81 -35.37
N VAL A 994 -6.64 -11.06 -34.90
CA VAL A 994 -7.46 -11.52 -33.77
C VAL A 994 -6.94 -10.98 -32.44
N THR A 995 -5.62 -10.86 -32.24
CA THR A 995 -5.06 -10.21 -31.04
C THR A 995 -5.10 -8.69 -31.17
N ALA A 996 -4.88 -8.14 -32.36
CA ALA A 996 -4.95 -6.70 -32.64
C ALA A 996 -6.33 -6.09 -32.29
N ALA A 997 -7.41 -6.86 -32.45
CA ALA A 997 -8.76 -6.47 -32.05
C ALA A 997 -9.01 -6.40 -30.52
N ALA A 998 -8.06 -6.85 -29.70
CA ALA A 998 -8.08 -6.75 -28.24
C ALA A 998 -7.06 -5.69 -27.79
N PRO A 999 -7.48 -4.46 -27.43
CA PRO A 999 -6.55 -3.35 -27.20
C PRO A 999 -5.77 -3.46 -25.88
N ASP A 1000 -6.43 -3.91 -24.82
CA ASP A 1000 -5.93 -3.89 -23.44
C ASP A 1000 -5.59 -5.29 -22.88
N ARG A 1001 -5.04 -5.32 -21.65
CA ARG A 1001 -4.65 -6.56 -20.95
C ARG A 1001 -5.82 -7.51 -20.67
N ALA A 1002 -6.98 -7.00 -20.29
CA ALA A 1002 -8.14 -7.83 -19.95
C ALA A 1002 -8.76 -8.44 -21.22
N ALA A 1003 -8.89 -7.65 -22.28
CA ALA A 1003 -9.30 -8.14 -23.60
C ALA A 1003 -8.32 -9.21 -24.13
N LEU A 1004 -7.01 -8.94 -24.09
CA LEU A 1004 -5.98 -9.91 -24.53
C LEU A 1004 -6.00 -11.17 -23.67
N ARG A 1005 -6.02 -11.07 -22.33
CA ARG A 1005 -6.09 -12.23 -21.43
C ARG A 1005 -7.34 -13.08 -21.70
N GLY A 1006 -8.50 -12.45 -21.85
CA GLY A 1006 -9.75 -13.13 -22.16
C GLY A 1006 -9.72 -13.83 -23.53
N LEU A 1007 -9.16 -13.17 -24.54
CA LEU A 1007 -8.96 -13.73 -25.88
C LEU A 1007 -8.01 -14.93 -25.86
N LEU A 1008 -6.80 -14.75 -25.32
CA LEU A 1008 -5.74 -15.75 -25.29
C LEU A 1008 -6.14 -16.98 -24.47
N ALA A 1009 -6.87 -16.81 -23.36
CA ALA A 1009 -7.45 -17.92 -22.61
C ALA A 1009 -8.43 -18.76 -23.46
N ARG A 1010 -9.30 -18.12 -24.24
CA ARG A 1010 -10.26 -18.82 -25.13
C ARG A 1010 -9.59 -19.61 -26.27
N THR A 1011 -8.32 -19.34 -26.60
CA THR A 1011 -7.61 -20.10 -27.65
C THR A 1011 -7.25 -21.54 -27.23
N GLY A 1012 -7.25 -21.86 -25.93
CA GLY A 1012 -6.76 -23.15 -25.41
C GLY A 1012 -5.25 -23.41 -25.62
N ARG A 1013 -4.51 -22.46 -26.20
CA ARG A 1013 -3.10 -22.63 -26.62
C ARG A 1013 -2.09 -22.61 -25.47
N TYR A 1014 -2.48 -22.17 -24.28
CA TYR A 1014 -1.60 -21.89 -23.15
C TYR A 1014 -1.91 -22.83 -21.96
N ALA A 1015 -0.89 -23.53 -21.46
CA ALA A 1015 -1.05 -24.56 -20.44
C ALA A 1015 -1.33 -24.04 -19.01
N SER A 1016 -1.32 -22.73 -18.77
CA SER A 1016 -1.64 -22.14 -17.46
C SER A 1016 -2.07 -20.67 -17.57
N PRO A 1017 -2.80 -20.12 -16.58
CA PRO A 1017 -3.12 -18.70 -16.53
C PRO A 1017 -1.88 -17.79 -16.55
N ALA A 1018 -0.79 -18.21 -15.89
CA ALA A 1018 0.48 -17.46 -15.90
C ALA A 1018 1.12 -17.41 -17.31
N ALA A 1019 0.93 -18.44 -18.13
CA ALA A 1019 1.35 -18.43 -19.53
C ALA A 1019 0.47 -17.53 -20.41
N VAL A 1020 -0.85 -17.44 -20.12
CA VAL A 1020 -1.77 -16.48 -20.75
C VAL A 1020 -1.37 -15.04 -20.39
N ASP A 1021 -1.11 -14.76 -19.11
CA ASP A 1021 -0.63 -13.45 -18.65
C ASP A 1021 0.70 -13.06 -19.32
N SER A 1022 1.67 -13.97 -19.34
CA SER A 1022 2.98 -13.74 -19.97
C SER A 1022 2.85 -13.45 -21.48
N ALA A 1023 1.88 -14.07 -22.16
CA ALA A 1023 1.60 -13.81 -23.57
C ALA A 1023 0.90 -12.45 -23.80
N ALA A 1024 -0.04 -12.07 -22.94
CA ALA A 1024 -0.68 -10.76 -22.99
C ALA A 1024 0.35 -9.63 -22.73
N ASP A 1025 1.20 -9.80 -21.72
CA ASP A 1025 2.28 -8.86 -21.38
C ASP A 1025 3.33 -8.74 -22.49
N LEU A 1026 3.64 -9.83 -23.19
CA LEU A 1026 4.52 -9.81 -24.35
C LEU A 1026 3.93 -9.00 -25.50
N ILE A 1027 2.65 -9.22 -25.84
CA ILE A 1027 1.97 -8.49 -26.92
C ILE A 1027 1.90 -7.00 -26.61
N LEU A 1028 1.50 -6.62 -25.39
CA LEU A 1028 1.47 -5.21 -24.97
C LEU A 1028 2.86 -4.57 -25.01
N ALA A 1029 3.89 -5.26 -24.51
CA ALA A 1029 5.27 -4.77 -24.59
C ALA A 1029 5.77 -4.62 -26.04
N GLN A 1030 5.34 -5.48 -26.97
CA GLN A 1030 5.66 -5.38 -28.40
C GLN A 1030 4.92 -4.22 -29.07
N ARG A 1031 3.67 -3.94 -28.68
CA ARG A 1031 2.91 -2.77 -29.15
C ARG A 1031 3.53 -1.46 -28.69
N GLU A 1032 3.89 -1.33 -27.41
CA GLU A 1032 4.53 -0.11 -26.90
C GLU A 1032 5.91 0.17 -27.54
N VAL A 1033 6.69 -0.88 -27.79
CA VAL A 1033 7.94 -0.78 -28.58
C VAL A 1033 7.64 -0.28 -29.99
N THR A 1034 6.62 -0.83 -30.66
CA THR A 1034 6.23 -0.45 -32.02
C THR A 1034 5.74 1.00 -32.07
N ALA A 1035 4.84 1.39 -31.17
CA ALA A 1035 4.36 2.76 -31.03
C ALA A 1035 5.52 3.75 -30.82
N THR A 1036 6.46 3.43 -29.92
CA THR A 1036 7.66 4.27 -29.70
C THR A 1036 8.49 4.46 -30.98
N LEU A 1037 8.67 3.39 -31.77
CA LEU A 1037 9.38 3.48 -33.05
C LEU A 1037 8.62 4.35 -34.07
N ASP A 1038 7.28 4.27 -34.09
CA ASP A 1038 6.43 5.05 -35.00
C ASP A 1038 6.30 6.51 -34.58
N THR A 1039 6.27 6.84 -33.29
CA THR A 1039 6.37 8.22 -32.78
C THR A 1039 7.67 8.88 -33.24
N VAL A 1040 8.82 8.17 -33.15
CA VAL A 1040 10.11 8.70 -33.63
C VAL A 1040 10.11 8.91 -35.15
N ARG A 1041 9.48 8.02 -35.92
CA ARG A 1041 9.33 8.17 -37.38
C ARG A 1041 8.43 9.35 -37.74
N ALA A 1042 7.32 9.55 -37.01
CA ALA A 1042 6.41 10.68 -37.19
C ALA A 1042 7.08 12.03 -36.88
N ALA A 1043 7.96 12.06 -35.87
CA ALA A 1043 8.82 13.21 -35.55
C ALA A 1043 9.92 13.48 -36.62
N GLY A 1044 10.05 12.64 -37.65
CA GLY A 1044 11.05 12.76 -38.71
C GLY A 1044 12.43 12.18 -38.38
N GLY A 1045 12.57 11.51 -37.23
CA GLY A 1045 13.77 10.75 -36.86
C GLY A 1045 13.80 9.35 -37.47
N ARG A 1046 14.91 8.63 -37.27
CA ARG A 1046 15.09 7.24 -37.75
C ARG A 1046 15.20 6.31 -36.56
N ALA A 1047 14.33 5.30 -36.41
CA ALA A 1047 14.38 4.38 -35.27
C ALA A 1047 14.46 2.90 -35.64
N ARG A 1048 15.38 2.19 -34.98
CA ARG A 1048 15.55 0.74 -34.98
C ARG A 1048 15.55 0.22 -33.54
N TYR A 1049 15.07 -1.01 -33.35
CA TYR A 1049 15.11 -1.71 -32.06
C TYR A 1049 15.86 -3.04 -32.21
N ARG A 1050 16.67 -3.43 -31.22
CA ARG A 1050 17.36 -4.72 -31.14
C ARG A 1050 17.06 -5.40 -29.79
N SER A 1051 16.78 -6.71 -29.83
CA SER A 1051 16.47 -7.50 -28.63
C SER A 1051 17.76 -7.92 -27.91
N VAL A 1052 18.11 -7.24 -26.81
CA VAL A 1052 19.35 -7.40 -26.03
C VAL A 1052 19.04 -7.32 -24.52
N ASP A 1053 19.56 -8.25 -23.71
CA ASP A 1053 19.60 -8.08 -22.25
C ASP A 1053 20.83 -7.25 -21.89
N CYS A 1054 20.60 -6.07 -21.32
CA CYS A 1054 21.67 -5.15 -20.90
C CYS A 1054 22.66 -5.74 -19.89
N ARG A 1055 22.31 -6.84 -19.21
CA ARG A 1055 23.20 -7.53 -18.25
C ARG A 1055 24.17 -8.49 -18.94
N ASP A 1056 23.94 -8.84 -20.21
CA ASP A 1056 24.90 -9.59 -21.02
C ASP A 1056 25.87 -8.59 -21.67
N ALA A 1057 27.03 -8.40 -21.03
CA ALA A 1057 28.06 -7.49 -21.51
C ALA A 1057 28.59 -7.87 -22.90
N ALA A 1058 28.59 -9.15 -23.29
CA ALA A 1058 29.01 -9.57 -24.62
C ALA A 1058 27.97 -9.20 -25.67
N ALA A 1059 26.67 -9.37 -25.37
CA ALA A 1059 25.59 -8.96 -26.26
C ALA A 1059 25.49 -7.43 -26.41
N VAL A 1060 25.70 -6.66 -25.34
CA VAL A 1060 25.77 -5.18 -25.38
C VAL A 1060 26.97 -4.71 -26.22
N LEU A 1061 28.14 -5.30 -26.00
CA LEU A 1061 29.36 -5.01 -26.77
C LEU A 1061 29.20 -5.34 -28.26
N GLN A 1062 28.61 -6.49 -28.58
CA GLN A 1062 28.32 -6.90 -29.95
C GLN A 1062 27.33 -5.94 -30.62
N ALA A 1063 26.23 -5.59 -29.94
CA ALA A 1063 25.25 -4.66 -30.48
C ALA A 1063 25.84 -3.27 -30.75
N LEU A 1064 26.67 -2.74 -29.84
CA LEU A 1064 27.37 -1.47 -30.06
C LEU A 1064 28.39 -1.52 -31.20
N LYS A 1065 29.17 -2.61 -31.31
CA LYS A 1065 30.12 -2.79 -32.42
C LYS A 1065 29.41 -2.96 -33.77
N GLU A 1066 28.24 -3.60 -33.81
CA GLU A 1066 27.39 -3.62 -35.01
C GLU A 1066 26.87 -2.23 -35.37
N ILE A 1067 26.30 -1.49 -34.42
CA ILE A 1067 25.78 -0.12 -34.64
C ILE A 1067 26.89 0.80 -35.16
N HIS A 1068 28.08 0.76 -34.56
CA HIS A 1068 29.23 1.53 -35.01
C HIS A 1068 29.73 1.07 -36.39
N SER A 1069 29.75 -0.23 -36.68
CA SER A 1069 30.13 -0.75 -38.01
C SER A 1069 29.12 -0.40 -39.11
N GLU A 1070 27.83 -0.28 -38.76
CA GLU A 1070 26.73 0.05 -39.67
C GLU A 1070 26.66 1.55 -40.02
N HIS A 1071 26.94 2.42 -39.05
CA HIS A 1071 26.76 3.88 -39.20
C HIS A 1071 28.04 4.72 -39.06
N GLY A 1072 29.17 4.14 -38.66
CA GLY A 1072 30.48 4.80 -38.49
C GLY A 1072 30.63 5.68 -37.24
N ARG A 1073 29.56 5.92 -36.47
CA ARG A 1073 29.55 6.81 -35.30
C ARG A 1073 28.56 6.37 -34.22
N VAL A 1074 28.83 6.76 -32.98
CA VAL A 1074 27.89 6.75 -31.84
C VAL A 1074 28.16 8.04 -31.04
N ASP A 1075 27.20 8.95 -31.05
CA ASP A 1075 27.37 10.34 -30.60
C ASP A 1075 26.74 10.58 -29.23
N GLY A 1076 25.76 9.76 -28.84
CA GLY A 1076 25.15 9.80 -27.51
C GLY A 1076 24.75 8.41 -27.03
N VAL A 1077 24.82 8.18 -25.72
CA VAL A 1077 24.38 6.94 -25.08
C VAL A 1077 23.50 7.25 -23.88
N ILE A 1078 22.33 6.62 -23.79
CA ILE A 1078 21.38 6.78 -22.67
C ILE A 1078 21.10 5.41 -22.04
N HIS A 1079 21.39 5.26 -20.75
CA HIS A 1079 21.00 4.10 -19.96
C HIS A 1079 19.77 4.40 -19.11
N ALA A 1080 18.66 3.72 -19.40
CA ALA A 1080 17.42 3.83 -18.64
C ALA A 1080 16.86 2.49 -18.16
N ALA A 1081 17.59 1.38 -18.39
CA ALA A 1081 17.14 0.06 -17.98
C ALA A 1081 16.91 -0.03 -16.47
N GLY A 1082 15.78 -0.63 -16.11
CA GLY A 1082 15.39 -0.87 -14.73
C GLY A 1082 14.17 -1.77 -14.65
N VAL A 1083 14.00 -2.40 -13.50
CA VAL A 1083 12.77 -3.04 -13.04
C VAL A 1083 12.54 -2.63 -11.59
N ILE A 1084 11.31 -2.80 -11.11
CA ILE A 1084 10.91 -2.44 -9.75
C ILE A 1084 10.20 -3.66 -9.14
N GLU A 1085 10.57 -4.01 -7.91
CA GLU A 1085 9.98 -5.12 -7.14
C GLU A 1085 9.82 -4.64 -5.68
N ASP A 1086 9.03 -3.59 -5.45
CA ASP A 1086 8.95 -2.87 -4.17
C ASP A 1086 8.55 -3.79 -3.01
N GLN A 1087 9.43 -3.87 -2.00
CA GLN A 1087 9.30 -4.76 -0.84
C GLN A 1087 10.25 -4.28 0.28
N LEU A 1088 9.79 -4.32 1.54
CA LEU A 1088 10.60 -3.92 2.70
C LEU A 1088 11.84 -4.81 2.84
N ILE A 1089 12.95 -4.25 3.34
CA ILE A 1089 14.26 -4.92 3.50
C ILE A 1089 14.13 -6.27 4.23
N GLU A 1090 13.24 -6.36 5.22
CA GLU A 1090 12.99 -7.59 5.97
C GLU A 1090 12.49 -8.74 5.09
N ASP A 1091 11.46 -8.50 4.29
CA ASP A 1091 10.85 -9.50 3.40
C ASP A 1091 11.65 -9.68 2.10
N LYS A 1092 12.39 -8.64 1.69
CA LYS A 1092 13.10 -8.54 0.42
C LYS A 1092 14.03 -9.72 0.21
N SER A 1093 13.71 -10.56 -0.79
CA SER A 1093 14.56 -11.70 -1.15
C SER A 1093 15.84 -11.25 -1.85
N GLU A 1094 16.94 -11.96 -1.64
CA GLU A 1094 18.21 -11.63 -2.29
C GLU A 1094 18.11 -11.77 -3.82
N ALA A 1095 17.35 -12.75 -4.32
CA ALA A 1095 17.09 -12.89 -5.74
C ALA A 1095 16.33 -11.69 -6.33
N SER A 1096 15.40 -11.09 -5.59
CA SER A 1096 14.71 -9.85 -5.98
C SER A 1096 15.66 -8.66 -5.98
N PHE A 1097 16.43 -8.46 -4.91
CA PHE A 1097 17.44 -7.41 -4.81
C PHE A 1097 18.43 -7.49 -5.99
N ARG A 1098 18.98 -8.68 -6.27
CA ARG A 1098 19.92 -8.91 -7.38
C ARG A 1098 19.28 -8.62 -8.76
N ARG A 1099 17.99 -8.90 -8.98
CA ARG A 1099 17.31 -8.59 -10.26
C ARG A 1099 17.18 -7.09 -10.51
N VAL A 1100 16.64 -6.36 -9.54
CA VAL A 1100 16.46 -4.89 -9.62
C VAL A 1100 17.81 -4.19 -9.70
N HIS A 1101 18.74 -4.54 -8.81
CA HIS A 1101 20.09 -3.98 -8.78
C HIS A 1101 20.85 -4.28 -10.08
N GLY A 1102 20.92 -5.55 -10.50
CA GLY A 1102 21.69 -5.94 -11.69
C GLY A 1102 21.14 -5.35 -12.99
N THR A 1103 19.81 -5.34 -13.18
CA THR A 1103 19.20 -4.76 -14.40
C THR A 1103 19.59 -3.29 -14.61
N LYS A 1104 19.78 -2.52 -13.53
CA LYS A 1104 20.12 -1.11 -13.61
C LYS A 1104 21.61 -0.84 -13.44
N ALA A 1105 22.25 -1.35 -12.39
CA ALA A 1105 23.64 -1.07 -12.04
C ALA A 1105 24.65 -1.91 -12.86
N GLU A 1106 24.47 -3.23 -12.96
CA GLU A 1106 25.36 -4.10 -13.76
C GLU A 1106 25.19 -3.81 -15.26
N GLY A 1107 23.96 -3.54 -15.71
CA GLY A 1107 23.69 -3.11 -17.08
C GLY A 1107 24.35 -1.77 -17.47
N ALA A 1108 24.51 -0.84 -16.52
CA ALA A 1108 25.29 0.38 -16.75
C ALA A 1108 26.79 0.10 -16.86
N LEU A 1109 27.35 -0.77 -16.01
CA LEU A 1109 28.77 -1.16 -16.12
C LEU A 1109 29.07 -1.83 -17.46
N ALA A 1110 28.20 -2.75 -17.90
CA ALA A 1110 28.30 -3.41 -19.20
C ALA A 1110 28.30 -2.41 -20.36
N LEU A 1111 27.39 -1.42 -20.32
CA LEU A 1111 27.30 -0.37 -21.33
C LEU A 1111 28.51 0.57 -21.33
N LEU A 1112 28.92 1.07 -20.16
CA LEU A 1112 30.05 1.97 -20.00
C LEU A 1112 31.36 1.34 -20.48
N ALA A 1113 31.60 0.08 -20.16
CA ALA A 1113 32.76 -0.68 -20.65
C ALA A 1113 32.69 -0.92 -22.16
N ALA A 1114 31.52 -1.27 -22.70
CA ALA A 1114 31.36 -1.50 -24.13
C ALA A 1114 31.54 -0.23 -24.98
N VAL A 1115 31.23 0.95 -24.43
CA VAL A 1115 31.47 2.26 -25.06
C VAL A 1115 32.97 2.64 -25.07
N GLU A 1116 33.78 2.10 -24.16
CA GLU A 1116 35.24 2.28 -24.18
C GLU A 1116 35.93 1.44 -25.27
N GLU A 1117 35.36 0.29 -25.62
CA GLU A 1117 35.84 -0.58 -26.70
C GLU A 1117 35.46 -0.09 -28.12
N LEU A 1118 34.72 1.01 -28.25
CA LEU A 1118 34.33 1.55 -29.55
C LEU A 1118 35.48 2.33 -30.22
N PRO A 1119 35.76 2.09 -31.52
CA PRO A 1119 36.62 2.97 -32.30
C PRO A 1119 36.04 4.39 -32.37
N GLN A 1120 36.91 5.39 -32.48
CA GLN A 1120 36.55 6.81 -32.64
C GLN A 1120 35.57 7.36 -31.58
N ALA A 1121 35.57 6.78 -30.37
CA ALA A 1121 34.66 7.19 -29.30
C ALA A 1121 34.98 8.57 -28.69
N GLU A 1122 35.95 9.31 -29.24
CA GLU A 1122 36.08 10.77 -29.14
C GLU A 1122 34.89 11.53 -29.77
N HIS A 1123 34.13 10.92 -30.68
CA HIS A 1123 32.88 11.49 -31.24
C HIS A 1123 31.68 11.42 -30.27
N LEU A 1124 31.83 10.80 -29.10
CA LEU A 1124 30.76 10.64 -28.12
C LEU A 1124 30.56 11.91 -27.28
N SER A 1125 29.56 12.72 -27.63
CA SER A 1125 29.21 13.96 -26.95
C SER A 1125 28.71 13.76 -25.51
N PHE A 1126 28.01 12.66 -25.21
CA PHE A 1126 27.52 12.37 -23.85
C PHE A 1126 27.22 10.89 -23.57
N VAL A 1127 27.31 10.54 -22.28
CA VAL A 1127 26.58 9.43 -21.67
C VAL A 1127 25.59 10.00 -20.64
N VAL A 1128 24.33 9.54 -20.67
CA VAL A 1128 23.32 9.87 -19.64
C VAL A 1128 22.85 8.59 -18.95
N LEU A 1129 22.80 8.62 -17.63
CA LEU A 1129 22.28 7.54 -16.79
C LEU A 1129 20.98 8.04 -16.13
N PHE A 1130 19.83 7.43 -16.41
CA PHE A 1130 18.57 7.80 -15.77
C PHE A 1130 18.52 7.24 -14.36
N GLY A 1131 18.97 8.03 -13.38
CA GLY A 1131 18.80 7.78 -11.95
C GLY A 1131 17.36 8.02 -11.48
N SER A 1132 17.21 8.14 -10.16
CA SER A 1132 15.95 8.47 -9.50
C SER A 1132 16.24 9.23 -8.21
N ILE A 1133 15.34 10.14 -7.81
CA ILE A 1133 15.39 10.84 -6.53
C ILE A 1133 15.39 9.87 -5.32
N ALA A 1134 14.96 8.62 -5.50
CA ALA A 1134 15.05 7.56 -4.50
C ALA A 1134 16.49 7.28 -4.04
N ALA A 1135 17.50 7.44 -4.91
CA ALA A 1135 18.92 7.38 -4.50
C ALA A 1135 19.32 8.54 -3.57
N VAL A 1136 18.79 9.74 -3.87
CA VAL A 1136 19.20 10.97 -3.18
C VAL A 1136 18.47 11.15 -1.85
N LEU A 1137 17.20 10.73 -1.75
CA LEU A 1137 16.38 10.91 -0.55
C LEU A 1137 16.08 9.59 0.20
N GLY A 1138 16.34 8.43 -0.40
CA GLY A 1138 15.80 7.14 0.06
C GLY A 1138 14.29 7.03 -0.20
N ASN A 1139 13.77 5.81 -0.33
CA ASN A 1139 12.32 5.56 -0.29
C ASN A 1139 11.99 4.20 0.33
N ARG A 1140 10.89 4.15 1.09
CA ARG A 1140 10.49 2.96 1.86
C ARG A 1140 10.00 1.86 0.92
N GLY A 1141 10.52 0.65 1.08
CA GLY A 1141 10.27 -0.50 0.20
C GLY A 1141 11.11 -0.52 -1.08
N GLN A 1142 12.01 0.46 -1.26
CA GLN A 1142 12.81 0.65 -2.47
C GLN A 1142 14.32 0.62 -2.19
N ALA A 1143 14.76 -0.21 -1.24
CA ALA A 1143 16.15 -0.24 -0.80
C ALA A 1143 17.14 -0.72 -1.87
N ASP A 1144 16.73 -1.67 -2.70
CA ASP A 1144 17.46 -2.17 -3.86
C ASP A 1144 17.43 -1.19 -5.04
N TYR A 1145 16.28 -0.60 -5.33
CA TYR A 1145 16.12 0.39 -6.39
C TYR A 1145 16.92 1.67 -6.06
N ALA A 1146 16.82 2.19 -4.83
CA ALA A 1146 17.62 3.33 -4.38
C ALA A 1146 19.12 3.03 -4.50
N ALA A 1147 19.57 1.85 -4.04
CA ALA A 1147 20.95 1.40 -4.21
C ALA A 1147 21.37 1.32 -5.69
N ALA A 1148 20.53 0.77 -6.56
CA ALA A 1148 20.85 0.64 -7.98
C ALA A 1148 20.98 2.01 -8.69
N ASN A 1149 20.17 3.00 -8.29
CA ASN A 1149 20.23 4.37 -8.83
C ASN A 1149 21.39 5.18 -8.23
N ASP A 1150 21.79 4.92 -6.99
CA ASP A 1150 22.99 5.48 -6.34
C ASP A 1150 24.28 4.90 -6.94
N ALA A 1151 24.26 3.61 -7.31
CA ALA A 1151 25.34 2.97 -8.04
C ALA A 1151 25.55 3.58 -9.44
N LEU A 1152 24.50 4.06 -10.11
CA LEU A 1152 24.65 4.80 -11.38
C LEU A 1152 25.47 6.08 -11.22
N GLU A 1153 25.22 6.88 -10.19
CA GLU A 1153 26.00 8.10 -9.92
C GLU A 1153 27.48 7.75 -9.73
N ALA A 1154 27.79 6.76 -8.90
CA ALA A 1154 29.16 6.31 -8.67
C ALA A 1154 29.85 5.81 -9.96
N TYR A 1155 29.18 4.96 -10.75
CA TYR A 1155 29.76 4.41 -11.97
C TYR A 1155 29.94 5.47 -13.07
N GLY A 1156 28.96 6.35 -13.27
CA GLY A 1156 29.06 7.46 -14.22
C GLY A 1156 30.15 8.45 -13.84
N ALA A 1157 30.25 8.83 -12.57
CA ALA A 1157 31.28 9.73 -12.07
C ALA A 1157 32.69 9.13 -12.19
N ALA A 1158 32.87 7.86 -11.81
CA ALA A 1158 34.15 7.16 -11.94
C ALA A 1158 34.57 6.97 -13.41
N TRP A 1159 33.62 6.68 -14.32
CA TRP A 1159 33.88 6.57 -15.75
C TRP A 1159 34.28 7.92 -16.36
N ALA A 1160 33.57 9.00 -16.04
CA ALA A 1160 33.89 10.34 -16.52
C ALA A 1160 35.26 10.83 -16.01
N ALA A 1161 35.58 10.57 -14.74
CA ALA A 1161 36.88 10.91 -14.16
C ALA A 1161 38.05 10.15 -14.82
N ARG A 1162 37.83 8.90 -15.25
CA ARG A 1162 38.85 8.04 -15.85
C ARG A 1162 39.01 8.22 -17.36
N THR A 1163 37.94 8.57 -18.07
CA THR A 1163 37.94 8.74 -19.54
C THR A 1163 38.07 10.20 -19.99
N GLY A 1164 37.84 11.17 -19.08
CA GLY A 1164 37.70 12.59 -19.42
C GLY A 1164 36.41 12.95 -20.15
N ARG A 1165 35.56 11.96 -20.50
CA ARG A 1165 34.32 12.15 -21.26
C ARG A 1165 33.17 12.56 -20.32
N ARG A 1166 32.14 13.18 -20.90
CA ARG A 1166 30.95 13.62 -20.17
C ARG A 1166 30.01 12.44 -19.89
N ALA A 1167 29.87 12.09 -18.61
CA ALA A 1167 28.75 11.27 -18.14
C ALA A 1167 27.96 12.01 -17.06
N LEU A 1168 26.63 11.92 -17.12
CA LEU A 1168 25.70 12.62 -16.25
C LEU A 1168 24.58 11.69 -15.77
N THR A 1169 24.34 11.67 -14.46
CA THR A 1169 23.23 10.92 -13.86
C THR A 1169 22.06 11.86 -13.55
N LEU A 1170 20.89 11.60 -14.14
CA LEU A 1170 19.68 12.41 -13.95
C LEU A 1170 18.76 11.72 -12.94
N HIS A 1171 18.69 12.26 -11.71
CA HIS A 1171 17.83 11.73 -10.66
C HIS A 1171 16.43 12.32 -10.78
N TRP A 1172 15.57 11.63 -11.51
CA TRP A 1172 14.19 12.04 -11.73
C TRP A 1172 13.33 11.94 -10.46
N GLY A 1173 12.56 13.00 -10.18
CA GLY A 1173 11.36 12.95 -9.36
C GLY A 1173 10.20 12.22 -10.07
N PRO A 1174 9.01 12.14 -9.46
CA PRO A 1174 7.86 11.45 -10.07
C PRO A 1174 7.30 12.23 -11.28
N TRP A 1175 6.97 11.54 -12.37
CA TRP A 1175 6.37 12.12 -13.58
C TRP A 1175 4.86 11.88 -13.62
N ALA A 1176 4.11 12.84 -14.16
CA ALA A 1176 2.67 12.72 -14.39
C ALA A 1176 2.34 11.65 -15.47
N PRO A 1177 1.15 11.05 -15.42
CA PRO A 1177 0.58 10.32 -16.56
C PRO A 1177 0.10 11.31 -17.64
N SER A 1178 -0.05 10.83 -18.88
CA SER A 1178 -0.79 11.51 -19.96
C SER A 1178 -1.42 10.49 -20.90
N GLU A 1179 -2.18 10.95 -21.89
CA GLU A 1179 -2.98 10.10 -22.80
C GLU A 1179 -2.17 8.96 -23.45
N ASP A 1180 -0.98 9.25 -23.99
CA ASP A 1180 -0.11 8.25 -24.64
C ASP A 1180 0.58 7.27 -23.68
N HIS A 1181 0.67 7.56 -22.37
CA HIS A 1181 1.48 6.77 -21.44
C HIS A 1181 1.23 7.05 -19.95
N THR A 1182 1.20 5.96 -19.17
CA THR A 1182 0.88 5.88 -17.73
C THR A 1182 1.85 6.57 -16.76
N GLY A 1183 2.85 7.31 -17.26
CA GLY A 1183 3.82 8.05 -16.45
C GLY A 1183 4.72 7.16 -15.59
N MET A 1184 5.13 7.67 -14.42
CA MET A 1184 5.67 6.84 -13.34
C MET A 1184 4.64 6.62 -12.21
N VAL A 1185 3.41 7.08 -12.40
CA VAL A 1185 2.46 7.35 -11.31
C VAL A 1185 1.03 7.12 -11.78
N GLY A 1186 0.43 6.00 -11.38
CA GLY A 1186 -1.00 5.78 -11.58
C GLY A 1186 -1.88 6.74 -10.75
N PRO A 1187 -3.16 6.97 -11.11
CA PRO A 1187 -3.99 8.03 -10.52
C PRO A 1187 -4.10 8.01 -8.99
N GLU A 1188 -4.09 6.83 -8.35
CA GLU A 1188 -4.12 6.73 -6.89
C GLU A 1188 -2.80 7.14 -6.23
N LEU A 1189 -1.67 6.76 -6.83
CA LEU A 1189 -0.34 7.20 -6.37
C LEU A 1189 -0.15 8.70 -6.61
N ALA A 1190 -0.76 9.26 -7.67
CA ALA A 1190 -0.78 10.70 -7.92
C ALA A 1190 -1.51 11.46 -6.79
N ARG A 1191 -2.70 10.98 -6.38
CA ARG A 1191 -3.42 11.49 -5.20
C ARG A 1191 -2.64 11.27 -3.88
N ASN A 1192 -1.89 10.17 -3.75
CA ASN A 1192 -1.00 9.95 -2.59
C ASN A 1192 0.12 11.00 -2.52
N TYR A 1193 0.77 11.29 -3.65
CA TYR A 1193 1.82 12.29 -3.77
C TYR A 1193 1.28 13.71 -3.56
N ALA A 1194 0.12 14.06 -4.13
CA ALA A 1194 -0.55 15.34 -3.89
C ALA A 1194 -0.81 15.60 -2.39
N ARG A 1195 -1.39 14.63 -1.68
CA ARG A 1195 -1.60 14.69 -0.21
C ARG A 1195 -0.31 14.80 0.62
N ARG A 1196 0.85 14.51 0.03
CA ARG A 1196 2.18 14.63 0.65
C ARG A 1196 2.93 15.90 0.21
N GLY A 1197 2.31 16.79 -0.55
CA GLY A 1197 2.95 17.96 -1.15
C GLY A 1197 3.91 17.66 -2.30
N VAL A 1198 3.97 16.40 -2.75
CA VAL A 1198 4.86 15.94 -3.82
C VAL A 1198 4.20 16.25 -5.16
N ARG A 1199 4.75 17.23 -5.87
CA ARG A 1199 4.33 17.66 -7.21
C ARG A 1199 4.91 16.73 -8.28
N LEU A 1200 4.18 16.55 -9.38
CA LEU A 1200 4.58 15.70 -10.50
C LEU A 1200 5.28 16.51 -11.58
N ILE A 1201 6.32 15.92 -12.19
CA ILE A 1201 7.00 16.45 -13.37
C ILE A 1201 6.07 16.35 -14.57
N ASP A 1202 5.87 17.48 -15.24
CA ASP A 1202 5.21 17.56 -16.54
C ASP A 1202 5.97 16.72 -17.59
N PRO A 1203 5.31 15.87 -18.40
CA PRO A 1203 6.01 14.97 -19.32
C PRO A 1203 6.76 15.66 -20.48
N GLU A 1204 6.35 16.86 -20.89
CA GLU A 1204 6.97 17.59 -22.00
C GLU A 1204 8.15 18.43 -21.50
N GLU A 1205 7.93 19.22 -20.45
CA GLU A 1205 8.99 19.97 -19.78
C GLU A 1205 10.03 19.04 -19.12
N GLY A 1206 9.62 17.84 -18.69
CA GLY A 1206 10.53 16.78 -18.23
C GLY A 1206 11.46 16.28 -19.33
N ALA A 1207 10.93 16.04 -20.54
CA ALA A 1207 11.72 15.61 -21.68
C ALA A 1207 12.60 16.73 -22.26
N LEU A 1208 12.12 17.98 -22.26
CA LEU A 1208 12.91 19.15 -22.64
C LEU A 1208 14.00 19.47 -21.60
N ALA A 1209 13.78 19.23 -20.31
CA ALA A 1209 14.80 19.43 -19.27
C ALA A 1209 16.04 18.55 -19.46
N LEU A 1210 15.90 17.33 -20.02
CA LEU A 1210 17.04 16.51 -20.45
C LEU A 1210 17.89 17.24 -21.50
N LEU A 1211 17.26 17.80 -22.53
CA LEU A 1211 17.97 18.55 -23.58
C LEU A 1211 18.61 19.83 -23.04
N ARG A 1212 17.91 20.58 -22.19
CA ARG A 1212 18.41 21.83 -21.58
C ARG A 1212 19.59 21.57 -20.64
N GLU A 1213 19.55 20.51 -19.83
CA GLU A 1213 20.68 20.10 -18.96
C GLU A 1213 21.88 19.66 -19.80
N LEU A 1214 21.64 18.93 -20.89
CA LEU A 1214 22.71 18.54 -21.80
C LEU A 1214 23.31 19.75 -22.52
N ALA A 1215 22.52 20.65 -23.10
CA ALA A 1215 23.05 21.82 -23.83
C ALA A 1215 23.72 22.86 -22.91
N TRP A 1216 23.11 23.16 -21.76
CA TRP A 1216 23.45 24.33 -20.95
C TRP A 1216 23.99 24.02 -19.54
N GLY A 1217 23.97 22.75 -19.12
CA GLY A 1217 24.55 22.31 -17.84
C GLY A 1217 26.06 22.14 -17.89
N ASP A 1218 26.74 22.56 -16.82
CA ASP A 1218 28.19 22.48 -16.65
C ASP A 1218 28.73 21.05 -16.95
N PRO A 1219 29.60 20.84 -17.96
CA PRO A 1219 30.14 19.53 -18.30
C PRO A 1219 31.00 18.86 -17.20
N ALA A 1220 31.36 19.57 -16.13
CA ALA A 1220 32.00 18.99 -14.95
C ALA A 1220 31.00 18.30 -13.99
N GLU A 1221 29.71 18.58 -14.10
CA GLU A 1221 28.65 17.93 -13.29
C GLU A 1221 28.60 16.42 -13.56
N ARG A 1222 28.28 15.64 -12.53
CA ARG A 1222 28.19 14.17 -12.60
C ARG A 1222 26.81 13.63 -12.21
N ALA A 1223 26.07 14.35 -11.38
CA ALA A 1223 24.67 14.08 -11.10
C ALA A 1223 23.89 15.37 -10.80
N VAL A 1224 22.63 15.40 -11.21
CA VAL A 1224 21.65 16.43 -10.84
C VAL A 1224 20.30 15.78 -10.51
N VAL A 1225 19.47 16.47 -9.73
CA VAL A 1225 18.10 16.07 -9.43
C VAL A 1225 17.14 16.98 -10.17
N LEU A 1226 16.22 16.39 -10.93
CA LEU A 1226 15.17 17.10 -11.66
C LEU A 1226 13.83 16.69 -11.05
N THR A 1227 13.15 17.63 -10.37
CA THR A 1227 11.87 17.38 -9.68
C THR A 1227 10.99 18.62 -9.63
N ALA A 1228 9.68 18.43 -9.81
CA ALA A 1228 8.68 19.50 -9.68
C ALA A 1228 8.39 19.86 -8.21
N SER A 1229 8.79 19.02 -7.26
CA SER A 1229 8.53 19.23 -5.83
C SER A 1229 9.46 20.29 -5.23
N GLU A 1230 8.92 21.06 -4.28
CA GLU A 1230 9.68 21.92 -3.38
C GLU A 1230 10.12 21.13 -2.13
N ARG A 1231 11.03 21.69 -1.33
CA ARG A 1231 11.71 20.99 -0.22
C ARG A 1231 11.19 21.39 1.17
#